data_AF-A0A5B6X6Q2-F1
#
_entry.id   AF-A0A5B6X6Q2-F1
#
_cell.length_a   1.000
_cell.length_b   1.000
_cell.length_c   1.000
_cell.angle_alpha   90.00
_cell.angle_beta   90.00
_cell.angle_gamma   90.00
#
_symmetry.space_group_name_H-M   'P 1'
#
loop_
_entity.id
_entity.type
_entity.pdbx_description
1 polymer ?
#
loop_
_entity_poly.entity_id
_entity_poly.type
_entity_poly.pdbx_seq_one_letter_code
_entity_poly.pdbx_strand_id
1 'polypeptide(L)'
;MNMLCLVLFQELIGFQPELVNFLKYMELEGSVKETVVTQVSVGGFDRHVKARDLMKYLENEVGLVWRCRLKTSWTPPESYPNFEITDTTVIQRKDNYKKVEPHAFVHFASPQAVTWAVDAAGRTELAFNNQLLKVSLGPENPYYLNRRRRDTTPFKLPDVSLEIGTLASCDEFFVGWRGPPSGVEFLVDPFDCTCKFCFSRDTAFSFKGTNEHAVIKCDFKVEFLVREISEVKQYSEPSGFVVLLQLASSPWVWYRTADDDFEKPVPFDLLDDDDQWIRTTDFTASGAIGRCNTYRVLVRPRHGLKLKKAMDYLRERRVPVDDLTVEDLRPQLRIRDEPDFGRSMSDHFYYSYKEGIPFEIMFLVNAVLHKGIFNQHQLSEDFFKLLRNQSMEVNVAALKHIYSYRCPVYDAYKRLKVVHDWLLRNPKLFKSPPQLDDIVEIRRLVITPTKAYCLLPEVELSNRVLRKYKDVADRFLRVTFMDEGMQTMNANVLTYYNAAIVRDVTSASFSQKTGVFKRVKSILTDGFYLCGRKYSFLAFSANQLRDRSAWFFAEDGKINVLQIIGWMGKFTNRNIAKCAARMGQCFSSTYATVEVPSEQVNMHLPDIKRNGYDFSDGIGKITPDLAMEVAQKLKLDLNPPCAYQIRYAGCKGVVACWPEEGDRIRLSLRSSMIKFFSHHTTLEICSWTRFQPGFLNRQIITLLSTLGVPDKVFWGMQSSMVSKLDKVLVDTDAAFEVVISSCGEQGHTPAIMLSAGFKPQTEPHLRGMLTCVRASQLWGLREKSRIFIHSGRWLMGVLDELGVLEQGQCFIQVSNPSLQNCFLKHGSRFAETKKNFEVIKGLVVIAKNPCLHPGDVRILEAVDAPGLHHLYDCLVFPQKGERPHTNEASGSDLDGDLYFVTWEEALIPPSKKSSQPMQYDPDEPRELHRPVTHKCAKEEENPQMVESGAQSWEYNLDIIEFFSKNMVNEHLGSICNAHVVHSDLSEHGASDEKCIRLAELAAIAVDFPKTGKIVSMPAQLKPKLYPDFMGKEEFQSYKSNKILGRLYRHIKDAYDKDVSESSELNFGASDINYDADLEITGSADYIADAWAKKCSYNRQLIGLLKQYKVKREEEVVTGQIWSMPKYASKKLGDLKEKLGHSYGSLRKEFRQLFENMDSDFEQLNEDEKNKLYERKASAWYQVTYHPEWVQKTLEFQKPDGDEGVVMLSFAWIAADYLARIKVRHQGTENLDFAKPVNSLVRYLADRI
;
A
#
# COMPACT_ATOMS: atom_id res chain seq x y z
N MET A 1 23.54 -24.93 47.80
CA MET A 1 24.99 -25.03 47.56
C MET A 1 25.46 -23.86 46.67
N ASN A 2 25.30 -22.62 47.16
CA ASN A 2 25.87 -21.38 46.60
C ASN A 2 25.72 -20.26 47.65
N MET A 3 26.14 -20.58 48.87
CA MET A 3 26.21 -19.65 50.01
C MET A 3 27.53 -19.87 50.77
N LEU A 4 28.59 -20.23 50.01
CA LEU A 4 29.93 -20.52 50.53
C LEU A 4 31.07 -19.89 49.70
N CYS A 5 30.77 -19.14 48.64
CA CYS A 5 31.78 -18.38 47.88
C CYS A 5 31.81 -16.89 48.19
N LEU A 6 30.89 -16.37 49.03
CA LEU A 6 30.86 -14.94 49.40
C LEU A 6 31.67 -14.61 50.67
N VAL A 7 32.19 -15.62 51.37
CA VAL A 7 32.92 -15.45 52.64
C VAL A 7 34.45 -15.36 52.45
N LEU A 8 34.97 -15.61 51.24
CA LEU A 8 36.42 -15.62 50.97
C LEU A 8 36.98 -14.38 50.27
N PHE A 9 36.17 -13.35 50.01
CA PHE A 9 36.65 -12.11 49.36
C PHE A 9 36.57 -10.85 50.25
N GLN A 10 36.23 -11.01 51.53
CA GLN A 10 36.12 -9.90 52.49
C GLN A 10 37.37 -9.67 53.37
N GLU A 11 38.43 -10.47 53.23
CA GLU A 11 39.61 -10.36 54.11
C GLU A 11 40.89 -9.77 53.49
N LEU A 12 40.90 -9.35 52.22
CA LEU A 12 42.19 -9.07 51.56
C LEU A 12 42.57 -7.62 51.22
N ILE A 13 41.74 -6.59 51.36
CA ILE A 13 42.24 -5.23 51.07
C ILE A 13 41.65 -4.21 52.06
N GLY A 14 42.52 -3.72 52.95
CA GLY A 14 42.25 -2.69 53.94
C GLY A 14 42.01 -1.29 53.36
N PHE A 15 41.33 -0.49 54.16
CA PHE A 15 40.90 0.88 53.90
C PHE A 15 42.03 1.87 53.55
N GLN A 16 41.75 2.81 52.64
CA GLN A 16 42.23 4.19 52.72
C GLN A 16 41.04 5.19 52.77
N PRO A 17 41.03 6.17 53.69
CA PRO A 17 39.91 7.08 53.94
C PRO A 17 39.89 8.34 53.07
N GLU A 18 40.23 8.24 51.78
CA GLU A 18 40.14 9.36 50.82
C GLU A 18 39.01 9.18 49.78
N LEU A 19 38.43 7.99 49.66
CA LEU A 19 37.37 7.70 48.68
C LEU A 19 35.98 8.25 49.08
N VAL A 20 35.76 8.54 50.36
CA VAL A 20 34.45 9.02 50.87
C VAL A 20 34.24 10.52 50.57
N ASN A 21 35.31 11.30 50.38
CA ASN A 21 35.20 12.69 49.92
C ASN A 21 35.07 12.80 48.39
N PHE A 22 35.52 11.80 47.63
CA PHE A 22 35.31 11.73 46.18
C PHE A 22 33.87 11.37 45.82
N LEU A 23 33.22 10.50 46.61
CA LEU A 23 31.82 10.12 46.42
C LEU A 23 30.81 11.20 46.86
N LYS A 24 31.20 12.12 47.76
CA LYS A 24 30.35 13.28 48.13
C LYS A 24 30.44 14.45 47.14
N TYR A 25 31.46 14.50 46.29
CA TYR A 25 31.56 15.50 45.22
C TYR A 25 30.75 15.12 43.95
N MET A 26 30.28 13.87 43.85
CA MET A 26 29.48 13.38 42.71
C MET A 26 27.95 13.53 42.86
N GLU A 27 27.44 14.02 44.00
CA GLU A 27 25.99 14.22 44.21
C GLU A 27 25.53 15.68 44.05
N LEU A 28 26.42 16.59 43.62
CA LEU A 28 26.10 18.01 43.42
C LEU A 28 26.67 18.54 42.10
N GLU A 29 26.29 17.95 40.97
CA GLU A 29 26.22 18.68 39.69
C GLU A 29 25.32 17.94 38.69
N GLY A 30 24.29 18.64 38.24
CA GLY A 30 23.24 18.10 37.39
C GLY A 30 23.67 17.87 35.94
N SER A 31 23.16 16.78 35.37
CA SER A 31 22.96 16.53 33.93
C SER A 31 24.10 16.90 32.97
N VAL A 32 25.13 16.06 32.87
CA VAL A 32 25.93 15.97 31.64
C VAL A 32 25.59 14.66 30.95
N LYS A 33 24.93 14.75 29.78
CA LYS A 33 24.70 13.61 28.89
C LYS A 33 26.07 13.10 28.41
N GLU A 34 26.57 11.98 28.94
CA GLU A 34 27.78 11.34 28.41
C GLU A 34 27.60 11.10 26.90
N THR A 35 28.48 11.66 26.07
CA THR A 35 28.40 11.54 24.61
C THR A 35 29.03 10.19 24.20
N VAL A 36 28.40 9.39 23.32
CA VAL A 36 28.93 8.06 22.86
C VAL A 36 29.44 8.11 21.41
N VAL A 37 29.32 9.26 20.75
CA VAL A 37 29.73 9.49 19.37
C VAL A 37 31.25 9.61 19.28
N THR A 38 31.88 8.91 18.35
CA THR A 38 33.34 9.03 18.08
C THR A 38 33.65 9.74 16.77
N GLN A 39 32.64 10.06 15.97
CA GLN A 39 32.81 10.77 14.68
C GLN A 39 32.36 12.23 14.79
N VAL A 40 33.09 13.13 14.13
CA VAL A 40 32.66 14.50 13.84
C VAL A 40 32.85 14.82 12.36
N SER A 41 32.09 15.79 11.89
CA SER A 41 32.34 16.46 10.61
C SER A 41 33.01 17.80 10.87
N VAL A 42 34.13 18.08 10.21
CA VAL A 42 34.92 19.31 10.34
C VAL A 42 34.89 20.09 9.04
N GLY A 43 34.72 21.41 9.09
CA GLY A 43 34.78 22.32 7.93
C GLY A 43 35.35 23.68 8.32
N GLY A 44 35.38 24.62 7.38
CA GLY A 44 35.91 25.98 7.63
C GLY A 44 37.42 26.13 7.41
N PHE A 45 38.01 25.26 6.58
CA PHE A 45 39.42 25.32 6.18
C PHE A 45 39.56 25.39 4.65
N ASP A 46 40.76 25.71 4.15
CA ASP A 46 41.01 25.95 2.73
C ASP A 46 41.06 24.67 1.87
N ARG A 47 41.10 24.83 0.54
CA ARG A 47 41.08 23.73 -0.45
C ARG A 47 42.43 23.01 -0.61
N HIS A 48 43.49 23.51 0.01
CA HIS A 48 44.86 22.99 -0.12
C HIS A 48 45.27 22.13 1.08
N VAL A 49 44.41 22.02 2.10
CA VAL A 49 44.58 21.13 3.26
C VAL A 49 44.65 19.66 2.81
N LYS A 50 45.53 18.88 3.45
CA LYS A 50 45.57 17.41 3.34
C LYS A 50 45.01 16.75 4.59
N ALA A 51 44.42 15.57 4.44
CA ALA A 51 43.86 14.77 5.53
C ALA A 51 44.88 14.53 6.65
N ARG A 52 46.14 14.28 6.28
CA ARG A 52 47.26 14.07 7.21
C ARG A 52 47.58 15.28 8.06
N ASP A 53 47.54 16.47 7.48
CA ASP A 53 47.90 17.71 8.18
C ASP A 53 46.78 18.11 9.15
N LEU A 54 45.52 17.97 8.71
CA LEU A 54 44.35 18.15 9.57
C LEU A 54 44.31 17.13 10.72
N MET A 55 44.62 15.86 10.44
CA MET A 55 44.68 14.80 11.45
C MET A 55 45.71 15.14 12.54
N LYS A 56 46.94 15.49 12.17
CA LYS A 56 47.99 15.85 13.14
C LYS A 56 47.61 17.04 14.01
N TYR A 57 46.99 18.05 13.42
CA TYR A 57 46.49 19.19 14.17
C TYR A 57 45.44 18.78 15.20
N LEU A 58 44.43 17.99 14.79
CA LEU A 58 43.39 17.51 15.69
C LEU A 58 43.93 16.55 16.77
N GLU A 59 44.96 15.77 16.47
CA GLU A 59 45.63 14.93 17.48
C GLU A 59 46.35 15.74 18.55
N ASN A 60 46.94 16.89 18.18
CA ASN A 60 47.62 17.78 19.12
C ASN A 60 46.64 18.60 19.96
N GLU A 61 45.58 19.13 19.35
CA GLU A 61 44.66 20.09 20.01
C GLU A 61 43.45 19.43 20.68
N VAL A 62 43.05 18.24 20.23
CA VAL A 62 41.82 17.57 20.68
C VAL A 62 42.10 16.18 21.28
N GLY A 63 42.74 15.30 20.51
CA GLY A 63 43.07 13.95 20.96
C GLY A 63 43.19 12.94 19.81
N LEU A 64 43.58 11.70 20.15
CA LEU A 64 43.92 10.66 19.18
C LEU A 64 42.84 10.42 18.12
N VAL A 65 43.24 10.38 16.85
CA VAL A 65 42.36 10.20 15.69
C VAL A 65 42.57 8.81 15.08
N TRP A 66 41.48 8.05 14.90
CA TRP A 66 41.48 6.74 14.25
C TRP A 66 41.27 6.79 12.73
N ARG A 67 40.61 7.82 12.22
CA ARG A 67 40.39 8.03 10.78
C ARG A 67 40.14 9.51 10.49
N CYS A 68 40.75 10.02 9.43
CA CYS A 68 40.46 11.33 8.88
C CYS A 68 40.24 11.17 7.36
N ARG A 69 39.01 11.42 6.90
CA ARG A 69 38.66 11.42 5.48
C ARG A 69 38.30 12.82 5.05
N LEU A 70 39.15 13.44 4.25
CA LEU A 70 38.93 14.75 3.67
C LEU A 70 38.22 14.63 2.32
N LYS A 71 37.06 15.26 2.19
CA LYS A 71 36.26 15.23 0.96
C LYS A 71 36.84 16.18 -0.09
N THR A 72 37.45 15.61 -1.12
CA THR A 72 38.03 16.36 -2.26
C THR A 72 37.28 16.11 -3.57
N SER A 73 36.41 15.11 -3.60
CA SER A 73 35.59 14.71 -4.74
C SER A 73 34.10 15.01 -4.52
N TRP A 74 33.39 15.40 -5.59
CA TRP A 74 31.95 15.69 -5.53
C TRP A 74 31.29 15.39 -6.88
N THR A 75 30.04 14.93 -6.84
CA THR A 75 29.24 14.71 -8.06
C THR A 75 28.99 16.07 -8.75
N PRO A 76 29.41 16.25 -10.02
CA PRO A 76 29.27 17.56 -10.67
C PRO A 76 27.81 18.03 -10.68
N PRO A 77 27.53 19.31 -10.40
CA PRO A 77 26.16 19.83 -10.42
C PRO A 77 25.45 19.58 -11.75
N GLU A 78 24.16 19.23 -11.70
CA GLU A 78 23.32 18.93 -12.88
C GLU A 78 23.88 17.83 -13.81
N SER A 79 24.77 16.97 -13.29
CA SER A 79 25.29 15.80 -14.01
C SER A 79 24.71 14.49 -13.44
N TYR A 80 24.75 13.44 -14.25
CA TYR A 80 24.31 12.10 -13.86
C TYR A 80 25.35 11.08 -14.29
N PRO A 81 25.53 9.98 -13.52
CA PRO A 81 26.39 8.90 -13.96
C PRO A 81 25.85 8.33 -15.30
N ASN A 82 26.76 8.17 -16.24
CA ASN A 82 26.48 7.56 -17.54
C ASN A 82 27.10 6.16 -17.56
N PHE A 83 26.25 5.15 -17.43
CA PHE A 83 26.66 3.75 -17.35
C PHE A 83 26.78 3.07 -18.72
N GLU A 84 26.39 3.74 -19.81
CA GLU A 84 26.63 3.25 -21.18
C GLU A 84 28.12 3.33 -21.54
N ILE A 85 28.84 4.23 -20.87
CA ILE A 85 30.29 4.33 -20.94
C ILE A 85 30.90 3.26 -20.03
N THR A 86 31.38 2.18 -20.63
CA THR A 86 32.06 1.09 -19.93
C THR A 86 33.57 1.31 -19.83
N ASP A 87 34.17 2.03 -20.79
CA ASP A 87 35.59 2.37 -20.80
C ASP A 87 35.79 3.89 -20.68
N THR A 88 36.24 4.33 -19.51
CA THR A 88 36.48 5.74 -19.19
C THR A 88 37.82 6.27 -19.71
N THR A 89 38.68 5.40 -20.26
CA THR A 89 40.00 5.81 -20.80
C THR A 89 39.90 6.54 -22.12
N VAL A 90 38.79 6.35 -22.86
CA VAL A 90 38.60 6.85 -24.23
C VAL A 90 37.93 8.24 -24.26
N ILE A 91 37.60 8.82 -23.10
CA ILE A 91 36.80 10.06 -23.02
C ILE A 91 37.65 11.28 -22.72
N GLN A 92 37.33 12.39 -23.39
CA GLN A 92 37.86 13.71 -23.09
C GLN A 92 37.38 14.18 -21.71
N ARG A 93 38.31 14.24 -20.75
CA ARG A 93 38.04 14.61 -19.35
C ARG A 93 37.94 16.13 -19.18
N LYS A 94 36.94 16.58 -18.42
CA LYS A 94 36.83 17.97 -17.97
C LYS A 94 36.81 18.05 -16.45
N ASP A 95 37.85 18.67 -15.88
CA ASP A 95 38.01 18.81 -14.43
C ASP A 95 37.62 20.21 -13.91
N ASN A 96 37.26 21.14 -14.82
CA ASN A 96 36.87 22.51 -14.49
C ASN A 96 35.38 22.60 -14.14
N TYR A 97 34.97 22.02 -13.00
CA TYR A 97 33.64 22.18 -12.42
C TYR A 97 33.72 22.60 -10.95
N LYS A 98 32.63 23.19 -10.42
CA LYS A 98 32.58 23.66 -9.03
C LYS A 98 32.69 22.47 -8.07
N LYS A 99 33.81 22.36 -7.35
CA LYS A 99 34.05 21.38 -6.29
C LYS A 99 33.27 21.76 -5.00
N VAL A 100 32.98 20.77 -4.16
CA VAL A 100 32.30 20.97 -2.87
C VAL A 100 33.19 21.80 -1.93
N GLU A 101 32.56 22.50 -0.97
CA GLU A 101 33.35 23.17 0.06
C GLU A 101 34.14 22.15 0.90
N PRO A 102 35.41 22.44 1.23
CA PRO A 102 36.26 21.53 2.00
C PRO A 102 35.63 21.15 3.32
N HIS A 103 35.53 19.84 3.55
CA HIS A 103 35.10 19.26 4.82
C HIS A 103 35.70 17.87 5.00
N ALA A 104 35.85 17.44 6.24
CA ALA A 104 36.41 16.15 6.60
C ALA A 104 35.51 15.41 7.58
N PHE A 105 35.51 14.09 7.51
CA PHE A 105 34.92 13.19 8.50
C PHE A 105 36.05 12.61 9.36
N VAL A 106 35.97 12.84 10.67
CA VAL A 106 37.05 12.51 11.61
C VAL A 106 36.52 11.60 12.71
N HIS A 107 37.13 10.44 12.89
CA HIS A 107 36.87 9.54 14.00
C HIS A 107 37.95 9.69 15.07
N PHE A 108 37.55 10.10 16.26
CA PHE A 108 38.39 10.12 17.45
C PHE A 108 38.37 8.78 18.20
N ALA A 109 39.42 8.53 18.96
CA ALA A 109 39.54 7.35 19.81
C ALA A 109 38.61 7.37 21.03
N SER A 110 38.25 8.56 21.51
CA SER A 110 37.42 8.77 22.69
C SER A 110 36.22 9.67 22.36
N PRO A 111 35.01 9.35 22.85
CA PRO A 111 33.88 10.27 22.78
C PRO A 111 34.11 11.59 23.54
N GLN A 112 34.97 11.62 24.55
CA GLN A 112 35.31 12.86 25.26
C GLN A 112 36.07 13.83 24.35
N ALA A 113 36.92 13.30 23.46
CA ALA A 113 37.61 14.11 22.44
C ALA A 113 36.60 14.70 21.44
N VAL A 114 35.52 13.98 21.12
CA VAL A 114 34.42 14.53 20.31
C VAL A 114 33.71 15.67 21.02
N THR A 115 33.34 15.49 22.29
CA THR A 115 32.70 16.55 23.09
C THR A 115 33.60 17.79 23.16
N TRP A 116 34.89 17.58 23.46
CA TRP A 116 35.87 18.65 23.49
C TRP A 116 36.03 19.36 22.14
N ALA A 117 36.11 18.63 21.02
CA ALA A 117 36.21 19.21 19.68
C ALA A 117 35.02 20.12 19.36
N VAL A 118 33.81 19.69 19.73
CA VAL A 118 32.58 20.46 19.51
C VAL A 118 32.54 21.71 20.40
N ASP A 119 32.90 21.57 21.68
CA ASP A 119 32.91 22.68 22.63
C ASP A 119 33.98 23.73 22.28
N ALA A 120 35.19 23.28 21.96
CA ALA A 120 36.30 24.14 21.55
C ALA A 120 36.01 24.86 20.22
N ALA A 121 35.39 24.19 19.24
CA ALA A 121 34.91 24.84 18.03
C ALA A 121 33.81 25.87 18.32
N GLY A 122 32.87 25.54 19.21
CA GLY A 122 31.80 26.45 19.64
C GLY A 122 32.31 27.70 20.36
N ARG A 123 33.42 27.57 21.11
CA ARG A 123 34.15 28.70 21.74
C ARG A 123 35.14 29.39 20.81
N THR A 124 35.21 28.99 19.53
CA THR A 124 36.15 29.54 18.52
C THR A 124 37.64 29.34 18.84
N GLU A 125 37.98 28.29 19.61
CA GLU A 125 39.34 27.96 20.03
C GLU A 125 40.11 27.11 19.00
N LEU A 126 39.39 26.42 18.10
CA LEU A 126 40.00 25.61 17.04
C LEU A 126 40.24 26.45 15.78
N ALA A 127 41.50 26.81 15.53
CA ALA A 127 41.94 27.52 14.34
C ALA A 127 43.07 26.78 13.63
N PHE A 128 42.85 26.42 12.36
CA PHE A 128 43.85 25.78 11.50
C PHE A 128 44.23 26.72 10.36
N ASN A 129 45.52 26.99 10.15
CA ASN A 129 46.02 27.95 9.16
C ASN A 129 45.33 29.34 9.21
N ASN A 130 45.13 29.88 10.42
CA ASN A 130 44.40 31.14 10.69
C ASN A 130 42.92 31.15 10.26
N GLN A 131 42.31 29.98 10.03
CA GLN A 131 40.88 29.84 9.76
C GLN A 131 40.18 29.08 10.89
N LEU A 132 39.06 29.62 11.35
CA LEU A 132 38.26 29.02 12.42
C LEU A 132 37.55 27.76 11.91
N LEU A 133 37.80 26.63 12.59
CA LEU A 133 37.17 25.37 12.29
C LEU A 133 35.73 25.34 12.81
N LYS A 134 34.82 24.84 11.97
CA LYS A 134 33.47 24.44 12.39
C LYS A 134 33.45 22.94 12.58
N VAL A 135 32.93 22.49 13.71
CA VAL A 135 32.77 21.06 14.03
C VAL A 135 31.29 20.78 14.26
N SER A 136 30.80 19.71 13.63
CA SER A 136 29.41 19.27 13.71
C SER A 136 29.38 17.78 14.04
N LEU A 137 28.45 17.36 14.89
CA LEU A 137 28.23 15.94 15.23
C LEU A 137 27.58 15.13 14.10
N GLY A 138 27.39 15.74 12.92
CA GLY A 138 26.65 15.15 11.82
C GLY A 138 25.13 15.19 12.06
N PRO A 139 24.33 14.46 11.28
CA PRO A 139 22.92 14.28 11.58
C PRO A 139 22.77 13.64 12.97
N GLU A 140 21.91 14.20 13.82
CA GLU A 140 21.69 13.73 15.21
C GLU A 140 21.27 12.25 15.25
N ASN A 141 22.24 11.35 15.22
CA ASN A 141 22.01 9.93 15.27
C ASN A 141 21.63 9.57 16.71
N PRO A 142 20.50 8.87 16.96
CA PRO A 142 20.11 8.50 18.32
C PRO A 142 21.28 7.84 19.04
N TYR A 143 21.60 8.34 20.23
CA TYR A 143 22.62 7.83 21.14
C TYR A 143 22.71 6.28 21.19
N TYR A 144 21.57 5.60 21.06
CA TYR A 144 21.42 4.16 21.07
C TYR A 144 21.89 3.43 19.79
N LEU A 145 21.83 4.05 18.60
CA LEU A 145 22.32 3.47 17.33
C LEU A 145 23.84 3.28 17.35
N ASN A 146 24.55 4.31 17.83
CA ASN A 146 26.01 4.28 17.98
C ASN A 146 26.46 3.32 19.09
N ARG A 147 25.64 3.14 20.14
CA ARG A 147 25.90 2.16 21.21
C ARG A 147 25.73 0.73 20.71
N ARG A 148 24.62 0.39 20.03
CA ARG A 148 24.34 -0.97 19.53
C ARG A 148 25.29 -1.42 18.41
N ARG A 149 25.72 -0.52 17.51
CA ARG A 149 26.70 -0.88 16.46
C ARG A 149 28.08 -1.27 17.02
N ARG A 150 28.39 -0.99 18.29
CA ARG A 150 29.61 -1.51 18.96
C ARG A 150 29.48 -2.98 19.36
N ASP A 151 28.27 -3.45 19.66
CA ASP A 151 28.04 -4.79 20.21
C ASP A 151 27.72 -5.83 19.11
N THR A 152 27.33 -5.39 17.91
CA THR A 152 26.99 -6.27 16.77
C THR A 152 27.83 -5.90 15.56
N THR A 153 28.79 -6.76 15.21
CA THR A 153 29.72 -6.54 14.08
C THR A 153 29.22 -7.25 12.81
N PRO A 154 29.35 -6.60 11.63
CA PRO A 154 29.00 -7.23 10.36
C PRO A 154 30.01 -8.32 9.99
N PHE A 155 29.53 -9.41 9.37
CA PHE A 155 30.38 -10.45 8.81
C PHE A 155 30.98 -9.97 7.49
N LYS A 156 32.20 -9.42 7.56
CA LYS A 156 32.94 -8.89 6.41
C LYS A 156 33.82 -9.95 5.75
N LEU A 157 33.56 -10.19 4.46
CA LEU A 157 34.27 -11.10 3.57
C LEU A 157 34.92 -10.30 2.43
N PRO A 158 36.20 -9.91 2.56
CA PRO A 158 36.90 -9.13 1.53
C PRO A 158 37.39 -10.01 0.37
N ASP A 159 37.69 -9.37 -0.76
CA ASP A 159 38.27 -9.97 -1.96
C ASP A 159 37.48 -11.15 -2.54
N VAL A 160 36.14 -11.11 -2.46
CA VAL A 160 35.28 -12.14 -3.06
C VAL A 160 35.10 -11.87 -4.55
N SER A 161 34.96 -12.93 -5.35
CA SER A 161 34.55 -12.79 -6.76
C SER A 161 33.02 -12.85 -6.84
N LEU A 162 32.42 -11.87 -7.51
CA LEU A 162 30.98 -11.74 -7.65
C LEU A 162 30.60 -11.90 -9.12
N GLU A 163 29.67 -12.80 -9.40
CA GLU A 163 29.07 -12.97 -10.72
C GLU A 163 27.54 -12.89 -10.58
N ILE A 164 26.91 -12.02 -11.35
CA ILE A 164 25.46 -11.83 -11.37
C ILE A 164 24.92 -12.50 -12.63
N GLY A 165 23.93 -13.37 -12.49
CA GLY A 165 23.48 -14.20 -13.59
C GLY A 165 22.17 -14.92 -13.35
N THR A 166 21.81 -15.79 -14.29
CA THR A 166 20.58 -16.58 -14.22
C THR A 166 20.90 -18.05 -14.36
N LEU A 167 20.26 -18.89 -13.52
CA LEU A 167 20.29 -20.34 -13.67
C LEU A 167 19.43 -20.75 -14.87
N ALA A 168 20.06 -21.21 -15.94
CA ALA A 168 19.40 -21.61 -17.18
C ALA A 168 18.73 -22.99 -17.04
N SER A 169 19.43 -23.90 -16.36
CA SER A 169 19.02 -25.25 -15.99
C SER A 169 19.49 -25.55 -14.55
N CYS A 170 19.25 -26.77 -14.04
CA CYS A 170 19.80 -27.20 -12.75
C CYS A 170 21.33 -27.16 -12.69
N ASP A 171 22.01 -27.21 -13.83
CA ASP A 171 23.45 -27.41 -13.97
C ASP A 171 24.15 -26.34 -14.85
N GLU A 172 23.46 -25.28 -15.27
CA GLU A 172 24.02 -24.23 -16.12
C GLU A 172 23.69 -22.82 -15.59
N PHE A 173 24.71 -21.99 -15.45
CA PHE A 173 24.62 -20.61 -14.96
C PHE A 173 25.17 -19.65 -16.02
N PHE A 174 24.29 -18.80 -16.55
CA PHE A 174 24.68 -17.73 -17.47
C PHE A 174 25.02 -16.46 -16.69
N VAL A 175 26.25 -16.00 -16.85
CA VAL A 175 26.77 -14.77 -16.26
C VAL A 175 26.35 -13.59 -17.12
N GLY A 176 25.63 -12.65 -16.52
CA GLY A 176 25.26 -11.37 -17.15
C GLY A 176 26.18 -10.21 -16.75
N TRP A 177 26.83 -10.30 -15.59
CA TRP A 177 27.84 -9.32 -15.17
C TRP A 177 28.87 -9.93 -14.22
N ARG A 178 30.11 -9.45 -14.30
CA ARG A 178 31.20 -9.82 -13.38
C ARG A 178 31.69 -8.61 -12.61
N GLY A 179 31.93 -8.83 -11.31
CA GLY A 179 32.58 -7.87 -10.43
C GLY A 179 33.98 -7.49 -10.91
N PRO A 180 34.52 -6.36 -10.39
CA PRO A 180 35.85 -5.93 -10.73
C PRO A 180 36.91 -6.98 -10.34
N PRO A 181 38.01 -7.11 -11.10
CA PRO A 181 39.06 -8.10 -10.85
C PRO A 181 39.82 -7.84 -9.53
N SER A 182 39.76 -6.62 -8.99
CA SER A 182 40.28 -6.26 -7.67
C SER A 182 39.56 -6.97 -6.52
N GLY A 183 38.41 -7.62 -6.78
CA GLY A 183 37.56 -8.24 -5.78
C GLY A 183 36.48 -7.29 -5.26
N VAL A 184 35.45 -7.89 -4.64
CA VAL A 184 34.30 -7.22 -4.03
C VAL A 184 34.32 -7.51 -2.53
N GLU A 185 33.82 -6.57 -1.72
CA GLU A 185 33.57 -6.77 -0.30
C GLU A 185 32.14 -7.25 -0.11
N PHE A 186 31.95 -8.47 0.41
CA PHE A 186 30.65 -9.00 0.77
C PHE A 186 30.42 -8.87 2.29
N LEU A 187 29.35 -8.18 2.67
CA LEU A 187 28.97 -7.96 4.06
C LEU A 187 27.61 -8.59 4.33
N VAL A 188 27.52 -9.39 5.40
CA VAL A 188 26.25 -9.80 6.01
C VAL A 188 26.13 -9.05 7.33
N ASP A 189 25.13 -8.19 7.45
CA ASP A 189 24.97 -7.26 8.56
C ASP A 189 23.78 -7.68 9.44
N PRO A 190 24.04 -8.29 10.62
CA PRO A 190 22.98 -8.69 11.55
C PRO A 190 22.21 -7.53 12.14
N PHE A 191 22.82 -6.33 12.18
CA PHE A 191 22.22 -5.14 12.78
C PHE A 191 21.10 -4.59 11.89
N ASP A 192 21.39 -4.37 10.61
CA ASP A 192 20.41 -3.87 9.63
C ASP A 192 19.57 -5.01 9.02
N CYS A 193 19.89 -6.28 9.32
CA CYS A 193 19.33 -7.46 8.66
C CYS A 193 19.47 -7.37 7.12
N THR A 194 20.65 -6.97 6.65
CA THR A 194 20.97 -6.73 5.24
C THR A 194 22.20 -7.50 4.79
N CYS A 195 22.31 -7.70 3.48
CA CYS A 195 23.49 -8.16 2.79
C CYS A 195 23.93 -7.10 1.78
N LYS A 196 25.24 -6.88 1.65
CA LYS A 196 25.81 -5.78 0.82
C LYS A 196 27.02 -6.26 0.04
N PHE A 197 27.14 -5.84 -1.21
CA PHE A 197 28.34 -5.94 -2.03
C PHE A 197 28.90 -4.55 -2.27
N CYS A 198 30.13 -4.30 -1.86
CA CYS A 198 30.80 -3.00 -2.00
C CYS A 198 32.06 -3.13 -2.86
N PHE A 199 32.27 -2.19 -3.78
CA PHE A 199 33.47 -2.13 -4.62
C PHE A 199 33.63 -0.72 -5.23
N SER A 200 34.83 -0.36 -5.69
CA SER A 200 35.07 0.94 -6.32
C SER A 200 35.35 0.80 -7.82
N ARG A 201 34.94 1.78 -8.63
CA ARG A 201 35.28 1.88 -10.06
C ARG A 201 35.24 3.33 -10.56
N ASP A 202 35.94 3.60 -11.64
CA ASP A 202 35.84 4.89 -12.35
C ASP A 202 34.47 5.01 -13.01
N THR A 203 33.83 6.18 -12.89
CA THR A 203 32.49 6.44 -13.43
C THR A 203 32.46 7.77 -14.16
N ALA A 204 31.93 7.77 -15.39
CA ALA A 204 31.73 8.97 -16.17
C ALA A 204 30.42 9.67 -15.78
N PHE A 205 30.46 10.99 -15.68
CA PHE A 205 29.31 11.87 -15.43
C PHE A 205 29.14 12.79 -16.63
N SER A 206 27.99 12.70 -17.30
CA SER A 206 27.69 13.55 -18.47
C SER A 206 27.07 14.87 -18.02
N PHE A 207 27.59 15.99 -18.52
CA PHE A 207 27.00 17.32 -18.30
C PHE A 207 25.77 17.51 -19.19
N LYS A 208 24.75 18.19 -18.66
CA LYS A 208 23.50 18.41 -19.38
C LYS A 208 23.71 19.32 -20.61
N GLY A 209 23.33 18.84 -21.79
CA GLY A 209 23.36 19.62 -23.04
C GLY A 209 24.74 19.76 -23.70
N THR A 210 25.74 19.02 -23.23
CA THR A 210 27.09 19.00 -23.83
C THR A 210 27.60 17.57 -24.03
N ASN A 211 28.61 17.37 -24.86
CA ASN A 211 29.33 16.08 -25.03
C ASN A 211 30.49 15.93 -24.03
N GLU A 212 30.58 16.80 -23.03
CA GLU A 212 31.67 16.80 -22.05
C GLU A 212 31.37 15.86 -20.88
N HIS A 213 32.41 15.26 -20.32
CA HIS A 213 32.30 14.29 -19.23
C HIS A 213 33.33 14.56 -18.13
N ALA A 214 32.94 14.30 -16.88
CA ALA A 214 33.84 14.19 -15.74
C ALA A 214 33.99 12.71 -15.37
N VAL A 215 35.22 12.23 -15.12
CA VAL A 215 35.47 10.85 -14.68
C VAL A 215 35.90 10.89 -13.22
N ILE A 216 35.13 10.25 -12.35
CA ILE A 216 35.34 10.25 -10.90
C ILE A 216 35.31 8.80 -10.40
N LYS A 217 36.27 8.42 -9.57
CA LYS A 217 36.23 7.13 -8.87
C LYS A 217 35.09 7.15 -7.86
N CYS A 218 34.24 6.13 -7.94
CA CYS A 218 33.08 6.00 -7.08
C CYS A 218 33.09 4.64 -6.38
N ASP A 219 32.69 4.63 -5.11
CA ASP A 219 32.29 3.41 -4.43
C ASP A 219 30.85 3.08 -4.82
N PHE A 220 30.60 1.82 -5.11
CA PHE A 220 29.28 1.26 -5.36
C PHE A 220 28.89 0.33 -4.22
N LYS A 221 27.60 0.32 -3.92
CA LYS A 221 26.98 -0.57 -2.94
C LYS A 221 25.76 -1.21 -3.58
N VAL A 222 25.72 -2.54 -3.60
CA VAL A 222 24.53 -3.33 -3.96
C VAL A 222 24.03 -3.99 -2.69
N GLU A 223 22.87 -3.57 -2.18
CA GLU A 223 22.35 -4.01 -0.88
C GLU A 223 20.91 -4.52 -1.00
N PHE A 224 20.60 -5.56 -0.21
CA PHE A 224 19.30 -6.22 -0.15
C PHE A 224 19.07 -6.76 1.26
N LEU A 225 17.81 -7.01 1.61
CA LEU A 225 17.45 -7.52 2.93
C LEU A 225 17.60 -9.03 2.97
N VAL A 226 17.94 -9.55 4.16
CA VAL A 226 18.03 -11.00 4.41
C VAL A 226 16.73 -11.71 4.06
N ARG A 227 15.57 -11.09 4.32
CA ARG A 227 14.24 -11.66 3.99
C ARG A 227 13.94 -11.77 2.50
N GLU A 228 14.69 -11.10 1.64
CA GLU A 228 14.51 -11.19 0.17
C GLU A 228 15.31 -12.37 -0.42
N ILE A 229 16.13 -13.05 0.38
CA ILE A 229 16.85 -14.26 -0.02
C ILE A 229 15.85 -15.41 -0.01
N SER A 230 15.56 -15.96 -1.20
CA SER A 230 14.65 -17.09 -1.36
C SER A 230 15.31 -18.41 -0.98
N GLU A 231 16.57 -18.57 -1.38
CA GLU A 231 17.35 -19.79 -1.23
C GLU A 231 18.85 -19.45 -1.28
N VAL A 232 19.63 -20.21 -0.52
CA VAL A 232 21.10 -20.20 -0.59
C VAL A 232 21.59 -21.61 -0.86
N LYS A 233 22.43 -21.79 -1.89
CA LYS A 233 23.14 -23.06 -2.13
C LYS A 233 24.62 -22.86 -1.89
N GLN A 234 25.22 -23.73 -1.09
CA GLN A 234 26.64 -23.70 -0.80
C GLN A 234 27.33 -24.97 -1.30
N TYR A 235 28.47 -24.81 -1.97
CA TYR A 235 29.34 -25.91 -2.37
C TYR A 235 30.81 -25.47 -2.41
N SER A 236 31.73 -26.43 -2.53
CA SER A 236 33.18 -26.17 -2.58
C SER A 236 33.73 -26.42 -3.99
N GLU A 237 34.61 -25.54 -4.45
CA GLU A 237 35.41 -25.69 -5.66
C GLU A 237 36.91 -25.62 -5.30
N PRO A 238 37.85 -26.03 -6.17
CA PRO A 238 39.29 -25.95 -5.88
C PRO A 238 39.78 -24.53 -5.53
N SER A 239 39.08 -23.50 -6.00
CA SER A 239 39.39 -22.08 -5.78
C SER A 239 38.83 -21.51 -4.47
N GLY A 240 37.90 -22.20 -3.79
CA GLY A 240 37.26 -21.72 -2.57
C GLY A 240 35.84 -22.25 -2.33
N PHE A 241 35.10 -21.54 -1.49
CA PHE A 241 33.70 -21.83 -1.19
C PHE A 241 32.80 -20.97 -2.09
N VAL A 242 31.83 -21.59 -2.76
CA VAL A 242 30.86 -20.89 -3.58
C VAL A 242 29.53 -20.80 -2.85
N VAL A 243 28.95 -19.61 -2.87
CA VAL A 243 27.61 -19.32 -2.37
C VAL A 243 26.77 -18.82 -3.53
N LEU A 244 25.68 -19.52 -3.85
CA LEU A 244 24.66 -19.04 -4.77
C LEU A 244 23.51 -18.45 -3.96
N LEU A 245 23.32 -17.14 -4.07
CA LEU A 245 22.19 -16.44 -3.46
C LEU A 245 21.12 -16.24 -4.53
N GLN A 246 19.91 -16.75 -4.29
CA GLN A 246 18.76 -16.48 -5.14
C GLN A 246 17.83 -15.47 -4.47
N LEU A 247 17.64 -14.31 -5.12
CA LEU A 247 16.85 -13.21 -4.59
C LEU A 247 15.42 -13.21 -5.15
N ALA A 248 14.45 -12.89 -4.30
CA ALA A 248 13.04 -12.72 -4.68
C ALA A 248 12.77 -11.38 -5.39
N SER A 249 13.60 -10.37 -5.14
CA SER A 249 13.52 -9.03 -5.74
C SER A 249 14.90 -8.50 -6.09
N SER A 250 14.98 -7.62 -7.09
CA SER A 250 16.24 -6.93 -7.43
C SER A 250 16.78 -6.13 -6.23
N PRO A 251 18.11 -6.08 -6.05
CA PRO A 251 18.72 -5.34 -4.96
C PRO A 251 18.74 -3.84 -5.24
N TRP A 252 18.89 -3.06 -4.19
CA TRP A 252 19.12 -1.64 -4.30
C TRP A 252 20.58 -1.34 -4.67
N VAL A 253 20.79 -0.31 -5.48
CA VAL A 253 22.10 0.16 -5.98
C VAL A 253 22.40 1.59 -5.56
N TRP A 254 23.53 1.82 -4.91
CA TRP A 254 24.01 3.14 -4.53
C TRP A 254 25.41 3.38 -5.08
N TYR A 255 25.77 4.66 -5.16
CA TYR A 255 27.15 5.09 -5.33
C TYR A 255 27.47 6.25 -4.39
N ARG A 256 28.76 6.49 -4.15
CA ARG A 256 29.31 7.73 -3.60
C ARG A 256 30.68 7.99 -4.19
N THR A 257 31.14 9.24 -4.18
CA THR A 257 32.48 9.55 -4.70
C THR A 257 33.56 9.05 -3.74
N ALA A 258 34.66 8.54 -4.29
CA ALA A 258 35.73 7.85 -3.58
C ALA A 258 37.13 8.43 -3.83
N ASP A 259 37.26 9.45 -4.70
CA ASP A 259 38.51 10.20 -4.92
C ASP A 259 38.78 11.19 -3.78
N ASP A 260 38.73 10.72 -2.54
CA ASP A 260 38.92 11.52 -1.32
C ASP A 260 40.34 11.35 -0.77
N ASP A 261 40.85 12.35 -0.05
CA ASP A 261 42.11 12.23 0.67
C ASP A 261 41.87 11.54 2.02
N PHE A 262 42.59 10.46 2.31
CA PHE A 262 42.19 9.47 3.31
C PHE A 262 43.37 9.01 4.17
N GLU A 263 43.26 9.19 5.48
CA GLU A 263 44.23 8.71 6.48
C GLU A 263 43.53 7.82 7.51
N LYS A 264 44.01 6.58 7.66
CA LYS A 264 43.49 5.60 8.62
C LYS A 264 44.64 4.86 9.31
N PRO A 265 45.12 5.34 10.47
CA PRO A 265 46.23 4.70 11.19
C PRO A 265 45.88 3.35 11.82
N VAL A 266 44.59 3.02 11.98
CA VAL A 266 44.14 1.81 12.70
C VAL A 266 43.79 0.64 11.78
N PRO A 267 44.14 -0.61 12.16
CA PRO A 267 43.90 -1.79 11.33
C PRO A 267 42.49 -2.39 11.47
N PHE A 268 41.70 -1.97 12.46
CA PHE A 268 40.35 -2.49 12.71
C PHE A 268 39.26 -1.73 11.91
N ASP A 269 38.09 -2.35 11.76
CA ASP A 269 36.95 -1.74 11.07
C ASP A 269 36.30 -0.66 11.96
N LEU A 270 35.97 0.47 11.33
CA LEU A 270 35.23 1.58 11.94
C LEU A 270 33.85 1.65 11.30
N LEU A 271 32.92 2.37 11.95
CA LEU A 271 31.64 2.70 11.33
C LEU A 271 31.86 3.44 10.00
N ASP A 272 30.93 3.30 9.05
CA ASP A 272 30.97 4.09 7.81
C ASP A 272 30.84 5.58 8.13
N ASP A 273 31.46 6.45 7.32
CA ASP A 273 31.38 7.92 7.49
C ASP A 273 29.94 8.41 7.28
N ASP A 274 29.61 9.61 7.78
CA ASP A 274 28.33 10.30 7.46
C ASP A 274 28.25 10.80 6.01
N ASP A 275 29.16 10.36 5.13
CA ASP A 275 29.14 10.63 3.70
C ASP A 275 27.97 9.91 3.03
N GLN A 276 27.09 10.68 2.38
CA GLN A 276 25.81 10.19 1.93
C GLN A 276 25.94 9.26 0.71
N TRP A 277 25.41 8.04 0.84
CA TRP A 277 25.19 7.13 -0.30
C TRP A 277 24.05 7.64 -1.19
N ILE A 278 24.31 7.80 -2.49
CA ILE A 278 23.37 8.31 -3.49
C ILE A 278 22.70 7.12 -4.20
N ARG A 279 21.36 7.07 -4.21
CA ARG A 279 20.60 6.04 -4.95
C ARG A 279 20.79 6.22 -6.47
N THR A 280 20.99 5.12 -7.19
CA THR A 280 21.13 5.13 -8.66
C THR A 280 20.46 3.92 -9.32
N THR A 281 20.55 3.86 -10.66
CA THR A 281 20.01 2.79 -11.49
C THR A 281 21.01 1.64 -11.64
N ASP A 282 20.61 0.60 -12.37
CA ASP A 282 21.54 -0.47 -12.76
C ASP A 282 22.74 0.12 -13.51
N PHE A 283 23.94 -0.21 -13.03
CA PHE A 283 25.21 0.28 -13.57
C PHE A 283 25.86 -0.67 -14.58
N THR A 284 25.22 -1.81 -14.85
CA THR A 284 25.71 -2.84 -15.76
C THR A 284 25.21 -2.57 -17.17
N ALA A 285 26.06 -2.84 -18.17
CA ALA A 285 25.73 -2.57 -19.57
C ALA A 285 24.48 -3.32 -20.04
N SER A 286 24.28 -4.56 -19.55
CA SER A 286 23.16 -5.45 -19.93
C SER A 286 21.96 -5.43 -18.94
N GLY A 287 21.92 -4.49 -17.99
CA GLY A 287 20.88 -4.43 -16.97
C GLY A 287 20.79 -5.69 -16.09
N ALA A 288 21.93 -6.34 -15.86
CA ALA A 288 22.04 -7.64 -15.20
C ALA A 288 21.53 -7.62 -13.75
N ILE A 289 21.68 -6.53 -12.99
CA ILE A 289 21.21 -6.45 -11.59
C ILE A 289 19.69 -6.52 -11.53
N GLY A 290 19.03 -5.81 -12.45
CA GLY A 290 17.58 -5.85 -12.59
C GLY A 290 17.06 -7.17 -13.14
N ARG A 291 17.67 -7.65 -14.22
CA ARG A 291 17.19 -8.80 -15.00
C ARG A 291 17.42 -10.13 -14.28
N CYS A 292 18.62 -10.33 -13.73
CA CYS A 292 19.04 -11.56 -13.09
C CYS A 292 18.61 -11.63 -11.61
N ASN A 293 18.44 -12.85 -11.08
CA ASN A 293 18.05 -13.08 -9.70
C ASN A 293 19.04 -13.97 -8.92
N THR A 294 20.09 -14.49 -9.56
CA THR A 294 21.08 -15.36 -8.92
C THR A 294 22.45 -14.66 -8.85
N TYR A 295 23.04 -14.68 -7.66
CA TYR A 295 24.31 -14.06 -7.34
C TYR A 295 25.27 -15.15 -6.89
N ARG A 296 26.31 -15.42 -7.70
CA ARG A 296 27.37 -16.38 -7.38
C ARG A 296 28.53 -15.64 -6.72
N VAL A 297 28.83 -16.03 -5.49
CA VAL A 297 29.88 -15.43 -4.66
C VAL A 297 30.94 -16.48 -4.37
N LEU A 298 32.13 -16.29 -4.91
CA LEU A 298 33.29 -17.14 -4.63
C LEU A 298 34.12 -16.53 -3.48
N VAL A 299 34.19 -17.25 -2.37
CA VAL A 299 34.88 -16.87 -1.14
C VAL A 299 36.16 -17.68 -0.99
N ARG A 300 37.30 -17.01 -0.83
CA ARG A 300 38.59 -17.66 -0.65
C ARG A 300 38.61 -18.54 0.62
N PRO A 301 39.33 -19.70 0.62
CA PRO A 301 39.36 -20.62 1.76
C PRO A 301 39.71 -19.98 3.12
N ARG A 302 40.61 -18.97 3.12
CA ARG A 302 41.02 -18.22 4.31
C ARG A 302 39.86 -17.53 5.06
N HIS A 303 38.72 -17.32 4.40
CA HIS A 303 37.53 -16.71 5.00
C HIS A 303 36.43 -17.71 5.36
N GLY A 304 36.67 -19.03 5.23
CA GLY A 304 35.67 -20.08 5.47
C GLY A 304 35.00 -20.04 6.85
N LEU A 305 35.76 -19.74 7.92
CA LEU A 305 35.18 -19.59 9.27
C LEU A 305 34.21 -18.40 9.38
N LYS A 306 34.51 -17.29 8.71
CA LYS A 306 33.62 -16.11 8.67
C LYS A 306 32.38 -16.41 7.83
N LEU A 307 32.56 -17.12 6.72
CA LEU A 307 31.45 -17.55 5.87
C LEU A 307 30.49 -18.45 6.64
N LYS A 308 31.01 -19.45 7.37
CA LYS A 308 30.19 -20.33 8.21
C LYS A 308 29.31 -19.55 9.19
N LYS A 309 29.91 -18.60 9.94
CA LYS A 309 29.17 -17.73 10.87
C LYS A 309 28.07 -16.91 10.16
N ALA A 310 28.36 -16.38 8.97
CA ALA A 310 27.37 -15.66 8.19
C ALA A 310 26.20 -16.55 7.75
N MET A 311 26.48 -17.79 7.31
CA MET A 311 25.45 -18.75 6.91
C MET A 311 24.62 -19.24 8.10
N ASP A 312 25.25 -19.48 9.26
CA ASP A 312 24.55 -19.82 10.51
C ASP A 312 23.54 -18.72 10.90
N TYR A 313 23.94 -17.45 10.80
CA TYR A 313 23.03 -16.33 10.99
C TYR A 313 21.85 -16.32 9.98
N LEU A 314 22.10 -16.63 8.70
CA LEU A 314 21.02 -16.72 7.71
C LEU A 314 20.04 -17.85 8.05
N ARG A 315 20.54 -19.01 8.51
CA ARG A 315 19.69 -20.12 8.99
C ARG A 315 18.84 -19.72 10.20
N GLU A 316 19.41 -19.00 11.17
CA GLU A 316 18.67 -18.46 12.32
C GLU A 316 17.53 -17.52 11.89
N ARG A 317 17.70 -16.81 10.78
CA ARG A 317 16.67 -15.95 10.17
C ARG A 317 15.71 -16.69 9.23
N ARG A 318 15.73 -18.03 9.26
CA ARG A 318 14.86 -18.92 8.48
C ARG A 318 15.05 -18.80 6.96
N VAL A 319 16.23 -18.39 6.51
CA VAL A 319 16.61 -18.50 5.09
C VAL A 319 16.97 -19.96 4.81
N PRO A 320 16.38 -20.62 3.79
CA PRO A 320 16.79 -21.95 3.38
C PRO A 320 18.25 -21.94 2.90
N VAL A 321 19.10 -22.71 3.56
CA VAL A 321 20.51 -22.87 3.20
C VAL A 321 20.78 -24.35 2.97
N ASP A 322 20.98 -24.73 1.71
CA ASP A 322 21.30 -26.10 1.31
C ASP A 322 22.81 -26.28 1.22
N ASP A 323 23.36 -27.09 2.14
CA ASP A 323 24.74 -27.55 2.11
C ASP A 323 24.85 -28.75 1.17
N LEU A 324 25.22 -28.51 -0.09
CA LEU A 324 25.38 -29.59 -1.06
C LEU A 324 26.72 -30.29 -0.80
N THR A 325 26.69 -31.61 -0.60
CA THR A 325 27.93 -32.40 -0.49
C THR A 325 28.53 -32.63 -1.89
N VAL A 326 29.83 -32.93 -1.94
CA VAL A 326 30.54 -33.22 -3.22
C VAL A 326 29.92 -34.41 -3.96
N GLU A 327 29.20 -35.28 -3.27
CA GLU A 327 28.51 -36.45 -3.85
C GLU A 327 27.16 -36.10 -4.50
N ASP A 328 26.50 -35.00 -4.07
CA ASP A 328 25.20 -34.56 -4.60
C ASP A 328 25.31 -33.75 -5.91
N LEU A 329 26.52 -33.32 -6.28
CA LEU A 329 26.80 -32.55 -7.49
C LEU A 329 27.42 -33.43 -8.58
N ARG A 330 26.57 -34.07 -9.38
CA ARG A 330 26.88 -34.27 -10.80
C ARG A 330 25.77 -33.71 -11.70
N PRO A 331 26.12 -32.90 -12.73
CA PRO A 331 27.44 -32.31 -13.04
C PRO A 331 27.67 -30.99 -12.29
N GLN A 332 28.94 -30.61 -12.10
CA GLN A 332 29.33 -29.27 -11.65
C GLN A 332 28.61 -28.17 -12.45
N LEU A 333 28.18 -27.11 -11.77
CA LEU A 333 27.50 -25.97 -12.39
C LEU A 333 28.37 -25.39 -13.52
N ARG A 334 27.90 -25.49 -14.76
CA ARG A 334 28.59 -24.98 -15.94
C ARG A 334 28.39 -23.46 -16.03
N ILE A 335 29.46 -22.72 -15.82
CA ILE A 335 29.47 -21.26 -15.90
C ILE A 335 29.74 -20.86 -17.34
N ARG A 336 28.84 -20.07 -17.92
CA ARG A 336 28.98 -19.54 -19.29
C ARG A 336 28.59 -18.08 -19.32
N ASP A 337 29.15 -17.36 -20.29
CA ASP A 337 28.71 -16.00 -20.58
C ASP A 337 27.38 -16.04 -21.30
N GLU A 338 26.49 -15.10 -20.98
CA GLU A 338 25.27 -14.95 -21.75
C GLU A 338 25.55 -14.55 -23.21
N PRO A 339 24.64 -14.86 -24.15
CA PRO A 339 24.69 -14.28 -25.48
C PRO A 339 24.74 -12.74 -25.38
N ASP A 340 25.65 -12.12 -26.15
CA ASP A 340 25.90 -10.67 -26.13
C ASP A 340 26.45 -10.10 -24.79
N PHE A 341 27.14 -10.93 -23.98
CA PHE A 341 27.81 -10.49 -22.76
C PHE A 341 28.64 -9.21 -22.97
N GLY A 342 28.43 -8.23 -22.09
CA GLY A 342 29.13 -6.94 -22.12
C GLY A 342 28.62 -5.94 -23.17
N ARG A 343 27.66 -6.31 -24.02
CA ARG A 343 27.00 -5.36 -24.94
C ARG A 343 25.84 -4.66 -24.25
N SER A 344 25.63 -3.40 -24.61
CA SER A 344 24.42 -2.66 -24.23
C SER A 344 23.23 -3.20 -25.03
N MET A 345 22.16 -3.60 -24.35
CA MET A 345 20.88 -3.94 -24.98
C MET A 345 19.97 -2.71 -25.04
N SER A 346 19.22 -2.56 -26.13
CA SER A 346 18.36 -1.38 -26.30
C SER A 346 17.20 -1.31 -25.30
N ASP A 347 16.72 -2.45 -24.80
CA ASP A 347 15.57 -2.56 -23.88
C ASP A 347 15.77 -3.69 -22.86
N HIS A 348 16.66 -3.49 -21.88
CA HIS A 348 16.96 -4.47 -20.83
C HIS A 348 15.76 -4.90 -19.96
N PHE A 349 14.67 -4.14 -20.02
CA PHE A 349 13.51 -4.31 -19.16
C PHE A 349 12.42 -5.18 -19.77
N TYR A 350 12.45 -5.43 -21.08
CA TYR A 350 11.33 -6.11 -21.76
C TYR A 350 11.86 -7.15 -22.73
N TYR A 351 11.27 -8.34 -22.69
CA TYR A 351 11.47 -9.28 -23.76
C TYR A 351 10.71 -8.80 -25.00
N SER A 352 11.46 -8.62 -26.08
CA SER A 352 11.03 -7.98 -27.34
C SER A 352 9.77 -8.61 -27.97
N TYR A 353 9.14 -7.86 -28.86
CA TYR A 353 8.04 -8.32 -29.72
C TYR A 353 8.45 -9.57 -30.52
N LYS A 354 7.55 -10.55 -30.59
CA LYS A 354 7.69 -11.72 -31.45
C LYS A 354 6.58 -11.74 -32.49
N GLU A 355 6.99 -11.84 -33.75
CA GLU A 355 6.07 -11.87 -34.87
C GLU A 355 5.09 -13.05 -34.77
N GLY A 356 3.81 -12.79 -35.06
CA GLY A 356 2.73 -13.76 -34.98
C GLY A 356 2.19 -14.05 -33.59
N ILE A 357 2.65 -13.35 -32.53
CA ILE A 357 2.12 -13.50 -31.17
C ILE A 357 1.36 -12.23 -30.74
N PRO A 358 0.08 -12.36 -30.33
CA PRO A 358 -0.71 -11.26 -29.79
C PRO A 358 -0.05 -10.57 -28.59
N PHE A 359 -0.34 -9.27 -28.43
CA PHE A 359 0.18 -8.43 -27.35
C PHE A 359 -0.16 -9.00 -25.96
N GLU A 360 -1.37 -9.51 -25.79
CA GLU A 360 -1.90 -10.05 -24.54
C GLU A 360 -1.07 -11.23 -24.03
N ILE A 361 -0.66 -12.11 -24.95
CA ILE A 361 0.18 -13.26 -24.66
C ILE A 361 1.60 -12.78 -24.35
N MET A 362 2.16 -11.89 -25.15
CA MET A 362 3.51 -11.35 -24.92
C MET A 362 3.63 -10.58 -23.60
N PHE A 363 2.59 -9.86 -23.20
CA PHE A 363 2.52 -9.19 -21.91
C PHE A 363 2.56 -10.19 -20.74
N LEU A 364 1.83 -11.30 -20.84
CA LEU A 364 1.84 -12.37 -19.83
C LEU A 364 3.17 -13.15 -19.81
N VAL A 365 3.80 -13.38 -20.96
CA VAL A 365 5.16 -13.95 -21.02
C VAL A 365 6.14 -13.05 -20.26
N ASN A 366 6.09 -11.73 -20.50
CA ASN A 366 6.88 -10.77 -19.73
C ASN A 366 6.53 -10.81 -18.22
N ALA A 367 5.27 -11.00 -17.84
CA ALA A 367 4.88 -11.13 -16.43
C ALA A 367 5.51 -12.37 -15.76
N VAL A 368 5.48 -13.52 -16.43
CA VAL A 368 6.09 -14.78 -15.94
C VAL A 368 7.62 -14.67 -15.87
N LEU A 369 8.25 -14.02 -16.85
CA LEU A 369 9.69 -13.71 -16.85
C LEU A 369 10.08 -12.77 -15.71
N HIS A 370 9.37 -11.66 -15.52
CA HIS A 370 9.68 -10.68 -14.48
C HIS A 370 9.51 -11.24 -13.07
N LYS A 371 8.62 -12.23 -12.89
CA LYS A 371 8.48 -12.99 -11.64
C LYS A 371 9.65 -13.98 -11.41
N GLY A 372 10.44 -14.30 -12.43
CA GLY A 372 11.56 -15.25 -12.36
C GLY A 372 11.13 -16.71 -12.44
N ILE A 373 9.92 -17.00 -12.94
CA ILE A 373 9.45 -18.39 -13.15
C ILE A 373 10.06 -18.96 -14.42
N PHE A 374 10.08 -18.17 -15.50
CA PHE A 374 10.86 -18.44 -16.70
C PHE A 374 12.08 -17.55 -16.74
N ASN A 375 13.13 -18.00 -17.42
CA ASN A 375 14.22 -17.13 -17.83
C ASN A 375 14.25 -16.93 -19.35
N GLN A 376 14.87 -15.84 -19.79
CA GLN A 376 14.94 -15.47 -21.20
C GLN A 376 15.64 -16.52 -22.09
N HIS A 377 16.56 -17.29 -21.53
CA HIS A 377 17.35 -18.29 -22.25
C HIS A 377 16.56 -19.59 -22.49
N GLN A 378 15.43 -19.79 -21.81
CA GLN A 378 14.51 -20.91 -22.01
C GLN A 378 13.44 -20.67 -23.09
N LEU A 379 13.31 -19.43 -23.58
CA LEU A 379 12.28 -19.07 -24.56
C LEU A 379 12.73 -19.42 -25.98
N SER A 380 12.66 -20.71 -26.32
CA SER A 380 13.00 -21.23 -27.65
C SER A 380 11.97 -20.87 -28.72
N GLU A 381 12.33 -20.98 -29.99
CA GLU A 381 11.34 -20.82 -31.08
C GLU A 381 10.23 -21.88 -31.02
N ASP A 382 10.49 -23.07 -30.45
CA ASP A 382 9.44 -24.08 -30.24
C ASP A 382 8.43 -23.68 -29.14
N PHE A 383 8.88 -22.94 -28.12
CA PHE A 383 7.99 -22.30 -27.14
C PHE A 383 7.05 -21.31 -27.83
N PHE A 384 7.59 -20.46 -28.71
CA PHE A 384 6.78 -19.49 -29.46
C PHE A 384 5.87 -20.15 -30.50
N LYS A 385 6.31 -21.22 -31.18
CA LYS A 385 5.44 -22.03 -32.05
C LYS A 385 4.26 -22.64 -31.27
N LEU A 386 4.49 -23.11 -30.04
CA LEU A 386 3.43 -23.65 -29.20
C LEU A 386 2.37 -22.59 -28.88
N LEU A 387 2.78 -21.35 -28.59
CA LEU A 387 1.87 -20.22 -28.38
C LEU A 387 1.09 -19.87 -29.66
N ARG A 388 1.76 -19.86 -30.83
CA ARG A 388 1.11 -19.59 -32.13
C ARG A 388 0.06 -20.64 -32.53
N ASN A 389 0.28 -21.90 -32.14
CA ASN A 389 -0.56 -23.02 -32.53
C ASN A 389 -1.79 -23.24 -31.61
N GLN A 390 -1.95 -22.44 -30.56
CA GLN A 390 -3.04 -22.59 -29.57
C GLN A 390 -3.93 -21.34 -29.53
N SER A 391 -5.17 -21.50 -29.05
CA SER A 391 -6.10 -20.37 -28.95
C SER A 391 -5.64 -19.36 -27.89
N MET A 392 -6.09 -18.11 -28.04
CA MET A 392 -5.75 -17.03 -27.12
C MET A 392 -6.19 -17.35 -25.68
N GLU A 393 -7.38 -17.92 -25.50
CA GLU A 393 -7.95 -18.25 -24.19
C GLU A 393 -7.12 -19.31 -23.47
N VAL A 394 -6.68 -20.34 -24.19
CA VAL A 394 -5.82 -21.40 -23.65
C VAL A 394 -4.47 -20.82 -23.22
N ASN A 395 -3.84 -20.02 -24.08
CA ASN A 395 -2.55 -19.39 -23.79
C ASN A 395 -2.63 -18.46 -22.57
N VAL A 396 -3.67 -17.62 -22.50
CA VAL A 396 -3.88 -16.69 -21.37
C VAL A 396 -4.10 -17.47 -20.08
N ALA A 397 -4.96 -18.49 -20.08
CA ALA A 397 -5.20 -19.33 -18.91
C ALA A 397 -3.93 -20.08 -18.47
N ALA A 398 -3.15 -20.59 -19.42
CA ALA A 398 -1.91 -21.31 -19.14
C ALA A 398 -0.86 -20.41 -18.49
N LEU A 399 -0.63 -19.22 -19.05
CA LEU A 399 0.35 -18.27 -18.50
C LEU A 399 -0.10 -17.70 -17.16
N LYS A 400 -1.40 -17.44 -16.95
CA LYS A 400 -1.95 -17.08 -15.63
C LYS A 400 -1.73 -18.19 -14.61
N HIS A 401 -1.92 -19.46 -15.00
CA HIS A 401 -1.65 -20.61 -14.15
C HIS A 401 -0.16 -20.74 -13.80
N ILE A 402 0.74 -20.64 -14.79
CA ILE A 402 2.19 -20.73 -14.57
C ILE A 402 2.68 -19.56 -13.71
N TYR A 403 2.12 -18.36 -13.88
CA TYR A 403 2.42 -17.23 -13.02
C TYR A 403 2.11 -17.53 -11.55
N SER A 404 1.23 -18.47 -11.21
CA SER A 404 0.94 -18.83 -9.81
C SER A 404 2.08 -19.62 -9.12
N TYR A 405 3.04 -20.14 -9.88
CA TYR A 405 4.13 -20.95 -9.34
C TYR A 405 5.04 -20.16 -8.39
N ARG A 406 5.69 -20.88 -7.48
CA ARG A 406 6.61 -20.32 -6.47
C ARG A 406 8.08 -20.47 -6.85
N CYS A 407 8.42 -21.50 -7.60
CA CYS A 407 9.81 -21.82 -7.97
C CYS A 407 10.03 -21.64 -9.48
N PRO A 408 11.27 -21.35 -9.91
CA PRO A 408 11.64 -21.34 -11.31
C PRO A 408 11.38 -22.69 -11.98
N VAL A 409 11.06 -22.64 -13.27
CA VAL A 409 10.90 -23.81 -14.13
C VAL A 409 12.13 -23.93 -15.00
N TYR A 410 12.75 -25.11 -15.06
CA TYR A 410 13.97 -25.33 -15.86
C TYR A 410 13.72 -25.62 -17.35
N ASP A 411 12.48 -25.95 -17.73
CA ASP A 411 12.06 -26.16 -19.12
C ASP A 411 10.70 -25.50 -19.37
N ALA A 412 10.73 -24.27 -19.89
CA ALA A 412 9.54 -23.46 -20.15
C ALA A 412 8.63 -24.10 -21.21
N TYR A 413 9.20 -24.68 -22.28
CA TYR A 413 8.44 -25.33 -23.35
C TYR A 413 7.66 -26.54 -22.83
N LYS A 414 8.36 -27.48 -22.17
CA LYS A 414 7.74 -28.69 -21.65
C LYS A 414 6.67 -28.36 -20.64
N ARG A 415 6.92 -27.37 -19.77
CA ARG A 415 5.93 -26.96 -18.78
C ARG A 415 4.70 -26.32 -19.42
N LEU A 416 4.89 -25.40 -20.38
CA LEU A 416 3.77 -24.79 -21.09
C LEU A 416 2.93 -25.86 -21.81
N LYS A 417 3.58 -26.83 -22.45
CA LYS A 417 2.90 -27.95 -23.12
C LYS A 417 2.06 -28.79 -22.16
N VAL A 418 2.60 -29.16 -21.00
CA VAL A 418 1.86 -29.90 -19.97
C VAL A 418 0.61 -29.13 -19.52
N VAL A 419 0.73 -27.81 -19.32
CA VAL A 419 -0.41 -26.98 -18.91
C VAL A 419 -1.43 -26.84 -20.05
N HIS A 420 -1.00 -26.69 -21.30
CA HIS A 420 -1.88 -26.68 -22.47
C HIS A 420 -2.66 -27.99 -22.59
N ASP A 421 -1.98 -29.14 -22.56
CA ASP A 421 -2.61 -30.46 -22.66
C ASP A 421 -3.63 -30.67 -21.54
N TRP A 422 -3.32 -30.20 -20.33
CA TRP A 422 -4.23 -30.22 -19.19
C TRP A 422 -5.46 -29.32 -19.39
N LEU A 423 -5.28 -28.08 -19.88
CA LEU A 423 -6.39 -27.16 -20.16
C LEU A 423 -7.29 -27.69 -21.28
N LEU A 424 -6.72 -28.22 -22.36
CA LEU A 424 -7.48 -28.79 -23.48
C LEU A 424 -8.32 -30.00 -23.06
N ARG A 425 -7.83 -30.83 -22.13
CA ARG A 425 -8.61 -31.93 -21.53
C ARG A 425 -9.74 -31.44 -20.63
N ASN A 426 -9.72 -30.18 -20.22
CA ASN A 426 -10.68 -29.59 -19.30
C ASN A 426 -11.20 -28.23 -19.83
N PRO A 427 -12.01 -28.19 -20.90
CA PRO A 427 -12.42 -26.94 -21.55
C PRO A 427 -13.17 -25.96 -20.66
N LYS A 428 -13.75 -26.43 -19.54
CA LYS A 428 -14.41 -25.57 -18.53
C LYS A 428 -13.41 -24.70 -17.74
N LEU A 429 -12.10 -24.87 -17.91
CA LEU A 429 -11.05 -24.16 -17.16
C LEU A 429 -10.64 -22.80 -17.76
N PHE A 430 -10.87 -22.60 -19.06
CA PHE A 430 -10.46 -21.38 -19.77
C PHE A 430 -11.62 -20.70 -20.53
N LYS A 431 -12.84 -21.25 -20.45
CA LYS A 431 -14.05 -20.57 -20.93
C LYS A 431 -14.41 -19.45 -19.97
N SER A 432 -14.19 -18.22 -20.39
CA SER A 432 -14.52 -17.01 -19.61
C SER A 432 -16.03 -16.91 -19.38
N PRO A 433 -16.49 -16.53 -18.17
CA PRO A 433 -17.87 -16.10 -17.99
C PRO A 433 -18.16 -14.85 -18.83
N PRO A 434 -19.44 -14.56 -19.14
CA PRO A 434 -19.81 -13.34 -19.86
C PRO A 434 -19.30 -12.11 -19.12
N GLN A 435 -18.60 -11.23 -19.83
CA GLN A 435 -18.01 -10.01 -19.29
C GLN A 435 -19.13 -9.07 -18.82
N LEU A 436 -19.19 -8.79 -17.52
CA LEU A 436 -20.07 -7.74 -16.97
C LEU A 436 -19.61 -6.38 -17.51
N ASP A 437 -20.52 -5.56 -18.01
CA ASP A 437 -20.19 -4.29 -18.67
C ASP A 437 -19.48 -3.26 -17.77
N ASP A 438 -19.67 -3.35 -16.45
CA ASP A 438 -19.10 -2.41 -15.49
C ASP A 438 -17.63 -2.68 -15.15
N ILE A 439 -17.08 -3.82 -15.57
CA ILE A 439 -15.78 -4.29 -15.12
C ILE A 439 -14.82 -4.39 -16.30
N VAL A 440 -13.56 -3.97 -16.09
CA VAL A 440 -12.51 -3.99 -17.11
C VAL A 440 -11.22 -4.60 -16.57
N GLU A 441 -10.53 -5.36 -17.41
CA GLU A 441 -9.22 -5.94 -17.10
C GLU A 441 -8.13 -4.90 -17.40
N ILE A 442 -7.46 -4.42 -16.34
CA ILE A 442 -6.44 -3.37 -16.43
C ILE A 442 -5.05 -3.98 -16.31
N ARG A 443 -4.20 -3.70 -17.29
CA ARG A 443 -2.78 -4.06 -17.27
C ARG A 443 -2.00 -3.06 -16.42
N ARG A 444 -1.09 -3.58 -15.59
CA ARG A 444 -0.25 -2.79 -14.69
C ARG A 444 1.23 -3.06 -14.95
N LEU A 445 2.01 -1.98 -14.94
CA LEU A 445 3.46 -2.02 -15.01
C LEU A 445 4.04 -1.31 -13.78
N VAL A 446 4.89 -1.99 -13.03
CA VAL A 446 5.65 -1.37 -11.95
C VAL A 446 7.08 -1.12 -12.40
N ILE A 447 7.56 0.11 -12.27
CA ILE A 447 8.93 0.48 -12.63
C ILE A 447 9.70 0.80 -11.36
N THR A 448 10.82 0.11 -11.17
CA THR A 448 11.78 0.35 -10.08
C THR A 448 13.08 0.95 -10.64
N PRO A 449 14.01 1.40 -9.77
CA PRO A 449 15.29 1.96 -10.23
C PRO A 449 16.11 1.01 -11.11
N THR A 450 16.06 -0.30 -10.83
CA THR A 450 16.85 -1.31 -11.53
C THR A 450 16.03 -2.24 -12.43
N LYS A 451 14.69 -2.30 -12.33
CA LYS A 451 13.86 -3.24 -13.11
C LYS A 451 12.48 -2.66 -13.49
N ALA A 452 11.73 -3.37 -14.34
CA ALA A 452 10.30 -3.21 -14.52
C ALA A 452 9.58 -4.56 -14.32
N TYR A 453 8.33 -4.53 -13.89
CA TYR A 453 7.52 -5.70 -13.58
C TYR A 453 6.15 -5.58 -14.27
N CYS A 454 5.91 -6.44 -15.26
CA CYS A 454 4.57 -6.68 -15.77
C CYS A 454 3.80 -7.51 -14.73
N LEU A 455 2.71 -6.95 -14.21
CA LEU A 455 1.84 -7.68 -13.28
C LEU A 455 0.72 -8.35 -14.05
N LEU A 456 0.12 -9.40 -13.47
CA LEU A 456 -1.09 -9.97 -14.03
C LEU A 456 -2.16 -8.88 -14.20
N PRO A 457 -2.90 -8.88 -15.32
CA PRO A 457 -3.98 -7.94 -15.48
C PRO A 457 -5.03 -8.14 -14.38
N GLU A 458 -5.47 -7.03 -13.78
CA GLU A 458 -6.39 -7.03 -12.65
C GLU A 458 -7.77 -6.56 -13.09
N VAL A 459 -8.79 -7.23 -12.59
CA VAL A 459 -10.19 -6.92 -12.85
C VAL A 459 -10.61 -5.78 -11.90
N GLU A 460 -11.03 -4.65 -12.46
CA GLU A 460 -11.45 -3.47 -11.68
C GLU A 460 -12.73 -2.85 -12.22
N LEU A 461 -13.42 -2.09 -11.34
CA LEU A 461 -14.54 -1.26 -11.75
C LEU A 461 -14.06 -0.25 -12.80
N SER A 462 -14.74 -0.24 -13.94
CA SER A 462 -14.41 0.59 -15.09
C SER A 462 -14.57 2.08 -14.79
N ASN A 463 -14.04 2.90 -15.68
CA ASN A 463 -14.16 4.35 -15.64
C ASN A 463 -14.67 4.88 -16.97
N ARG A 464 -15.02 6.16 -16.99
CA ARG A 464 -15.62 6.83 -18.14
C ARG A 464 -14.80 6.65 -19.43
N VAL A 465 -13.48 6.82 -19.33
CA VAL A 465 -12.57 6.74 -20.47
C VAL A 465 -12.51 5.30 -20.99
N LEU A 466 -12.29 4.32 -20.11
CA LEU A 466 -12.20 2.91 -20.51
C LEU A 466 -13.52 2.39 -21.09
N ARG A 467 -14.68 2.84 -20.60
CA ARG A 467 -15.98 2.52 -21.18
C ARG A 467 -16.14 3.07 -22.59
N LYS A 468 -15.74 4.33 -22.83
CA LYS A 468 -15.83 4.93 -24.17
C LYS A 468 -14.91 4.25 -25.18
N TYR A 469 -13.71 3.88 -24.75
CA TYR A 469 -12.68 3.29 -25.59
C TYR A 469 -12.55 1.77 -25.38
N LYS A 470 -13.68 1.07 -25.15
CA LYS A 470 -13.74 -0.37 -24.83
C LYS A 470 -13.02 -1.23 -25.89
N ASP A 471 -13.18 -0.88 -27.17
CA ASP A 471 -12.57 -1.60 -28.31
C ASP A 471 -11.04 -1.54 -28.34
N VAL A 472 -10.45 -0.56 -27.66
CA VAL A 472 -8.99 -0.35 -27.55
C VAL A 472 -8.53 -0.31 -26.10
N ALA A 473 -9.31 -0.91 -25.18
CA ALA A 473 -9.02 -0.90 -23.75
C ALA A 473 -7.68 -1.56 -23.42
N ASP A 474 -7.22 -2.52 -24.24
CA ASP A 474 -5.95 -3.21 -24.11
C ASP A 474 -4.72 -2.31 -24.32
N ARG A 475 -4.91 -1.14 -24.94
CA ARG A 475 -3.89 -0.11 -25.17
C ARG A 475 -3.71 0.85 -23.99
N PHE A 476 -4.55 0.77 -22.96
CA PHE A 476 -4.37 1.51 -21.71
C PHE A 476 -3.48 0.72 -20.75
N LEU A 477 -2.47 1.38 -20.19
CA LEU A 477 -1.54 0.79 -19.24
C LEU A 477 -1.41 1.69 -18.01
N ARG A 478 -1.58 1.11 -16.83
CA ARG A 478 -1.35 1.81 -15.57
C ARG A 478 0.08 1.57 -15.11
N VAL A 479 0.88 2.63 -15.09
CA VAL A 479 2.29 2.59 -14.69
C VAL A 479 2.41 3.10 -13.26
N THR A 480 3.18 2.41 -12.40
CA THR A 480 3.47 2.84 -11.03
C THR A 480 4.98 2.85 -10.79
N PHE A 481 5.51 3.97 -10.28
CA PHE A 481 6.91 4.10 -9.93
C PHE A 481 7.15 3.75 -8.47
N MET A 482 7.99 2.74 -8.21
CA MET A 482 8.29 2.19 -6.89
C MET A 482 9.78 2.07 -6.66
N ASP A 483 10.22 1.85 -5.42
CA ASP A 483 11.57 1.42 -5.10
C ASP A 483 11.61 -0.12 -5.07
N GLU A 484 12.81 -0.70 -5.00
CA GLU A 484 12.97 -2.16 -4.98
C GLU A 484 12.22 -2.82 -3.80
N GLY A 485 11.84 -4.09 -3.98
CA GLY A 485 10.96 -4.78 -3.05
C GLY A 485 9.52 -4.23 -3.03
N MET A 486 9.09 -3.55 -4.09
CA MET A 486 7.76 -2.90 -4.19
C MET A 486 7.53 -1.87 -3.08
N GLN A 487 8.58 -1.14 -2.70
CA GLN A 487 8.50 -0.09 -1.69
C GLN A 487 8.11 1.26 -2.30
N THR A 488 7.59 2.15 -1.47
CA THR A 488 7.25 3.52 -1.84
C THR A 488 8.55 4.34 -1.98
N MET A 489 8.86 4.87 -3.16
CA MET A 489 10.04 5.74 -3.33
C MET A 489 9.93 6.99 -2.46
N ASN A 490 10.95 7.28 -1.64
CA ASN A 490 10.98 8.48 -0.82
C ASN A 490 11.80 9.60 -1.49
N ALA A 491 11.78 10.80 -0.89
CA ALA A 491 12.54 11.94 -1.41
C ALA A 491 14.05 11.66 -1.53
N ASN A 492 14.63 10.85 -0.63
CA ASN A 492 16.05 10.50 -0.62
C ASN A 492 16.44 9.56 -1.77
N VAL A 493 15.47 8.93 -2.43
CA VAL A 493 15.72 8.13 -3.65
C VAL A 493 15.84 9.02 -4.88
N LEU A 494 15.08 10.11 -4.91
CA LEU A 494 14.99 11.02 -6.06
C LEU A 494 15.92 12.24 -5.94
N THR A 495 16.36 12.54 -4.71
CA THR A 495 17.22 13.69 -4.39
C THR A 495 18.24 13.31 -3.32
N TYR A 496 19.40 13.96 -3.35
CA TYR A 496 20.38 13.92 -2.28
C TYR A 496 20.83 15.33 -1.91
N TYR A 497 21.40 15.48 -0.73
CA TYR A 497 21.78 16.76 -0.15
C TYR A 497 23.28 16.78 0.15
N ASN A 498 23.83 17.98 0.33
CA ASN A 498 25.17 18.14 0.87
C ASN A 498 25.24 17.69 2.34
N ALA A 499 26.43 17.25 2.78
CA ALA A 499 26.69 16.90 4.17
C ALA A 499 26.32 18.06 5.11
N ALA A 500 25.86 17.76 6.33
CA ALA A 500 25.35 18.75 7.28
C ALA A 500 26.36 19.89 7.52
N ILE A 501 27.64 19.54 7.69
CA ILE A 501 28.73 20.50 7.88
C ILE A 501 28.88 21.50 6.73
N VAL A 502 28.61 21.08 5.49
CA VAL A 502 28.68 21.98 4.32
C VAL A 502 27.58 23.03 4.41
N ARG A 503 26.39 22.67 4.90
CA ARG A 503 25.33 23.64 5.16
C ARG A 503 25.71 24.59 6.30
N ASP A 504 26.34 24.07 7.35
CA ASP A 504 26.75 24.88 8.51
C ASP A 504 27.85 25.87 8.15
N VAL A 505 28.72 25.52 7.19
CA VAL A 505 29.77 26.38 6.64
C VAL A 505 29.21 27.40 5.66
N THR A 506 28.37 26.99 4.71
CA THR A 506 27.92 27.84 3.58
C THR A 506 26.59 28.55 3.79
N SER A 507 25.83 28.19 4.81
CA SER A 507 24.43 28.59 5.01
C SER A 507 23.50 28.28 3.81
N ALA A 508 23.94 27.43 2.89
CA ALA A 508 23.19 27.02 1.70
C ALA A 508 23.02 25.48 1.65
N SER A 509 21.79 25.03 1.35
CA SER A 509 21.50 23.63 1.05
C SER A 509 21.26 23.48 -0.44
N PHE A 510 22.13 22.75 -1.13
CA PHE A 510 21.93 22.39 -2.53
C PHE A 510 21.40 20.96 -2.60
N SER A 511 20.15 20.80 -3.06
CA SER A 511 19.61 19.49 -3.39
C SER A 511 19.92 19.15 -4.84
N GLN A 512 20.51 17.98 -5.10
CA GLN A 512 20.75 17.49 -6.46
C GLN A 512 19.81 16.32 -6.78
N LYS A 513 19.40 16.21 -8.04
CA LYS A 513 18.54 15.11 -8.51
C LYS A 513 19.38 13.86 -8.76
N THR A 514 18.85 12.69 -8.41
CA THR A 514 19.54 11.40 -8.63
C THR A 514 19.35 10.88 -10.05
N GLY A 515 20.15 9.88 -10.46
CA GLY A 515 19.94 9.14 -11.70
C GLY A 515 18.56 8.47 -11.78
N VAL A 516 17.98 8.11 -10.63
CA VAL A 516 16.61 7.58 -10.54
C VAL A 516 15.59 8.63 -10.94
N PHE A 517 15.74 9.88 -10.50
CA PHE A 517 14.86 10.98 -10.91
C PHE A 517 14.93 11.23 -12.42
N LYS A 518 16.15 11.23 -13.00
CA LYS A 518 16.34 11.34 -14.46
C LYS A 518 15.58 10.24 -15.21
N ARG A 519 15.70 8.99 -14.77
CA ARG A 519 15.01 7.83 -15.36
C ARG A 519 13.49 8.02 -15.35
N VAL A 520 12.91 8.35 -14.19
CA VAL A 520 11.47 8.59 -14.05
C VAL A 520 11.02 9.71 -14.99
N LYS A 521 11.76 10.83 -15.02
CA LYS A 521 11.43 11.99 -15.86
C LYS A 521 11.49 11.66 -17.35
N SER A 522 12.50 10.91 -17.81
CA SER A 522 12.62 10.48 -19.21
C SER A 522 11.45 9.56 -19.59
N ILE A 523 11.09 8.57 -18.77
CA ILE A 523 9.94 7.68 -19.05
C ILE A 523 8.62 8.47 -19.17
N LEU A 524 8.43 9.49 -18.32
CA LEU A 524 7.22 10.34 -18.37
C LEU A 524 7.20 11.22 -19.63
N THR A 525 8.35 11.70 -20.08
CA THR A 525 8.48 12.66 -21.19
C THR A 525 8.52 11.96 -22.55
N ASP A 526 9.40 10.98 -22.69
CA ASP A 526 9.70 10.29 -23.95
C ASP A 526 8.77 9.10 -24.22
N GLY A 527 8.15 8.57 -23.15
CA GLY A 527 7.44 7.30 -23.17
C GLY A 527 8.37 6.09 -23.14
N PHE A 528 7.84 4.91 -23.44
CA PHE A 528 8.63 3.67 -23.54
C PHE A 528 7.94 2.64 -24.45
N TYR A 529 8.70 1.66 -24.94
CA TYR A 529 8.15 0.55 -25.70
C TYR A 529 7.86 -0.65 -24.81
N LEU A 530 6.73 -1.32 -25.04
CA LEU A 530 6.37 -2.57 -24.38
C LEU A 530 5.67 -3.48 -25.38
N CYS A 531 6.21 -4.67 -25.60
CA CYS A 531 5.65 -5.68 -26.52
C CYS A 531 5.31 -5.12 -27.92
N GLY A 532 6.18 -4.25 -28.47
CA GLY A 532 6.03 -3.64 -29.79
C GLY A 532 5.13 -2.40 -29.86
N ARG A 533 4.60 -1.92 -28.73
CA ARG A 533 3.76 -0.72 -28.66
C ARG A 533 4.50 0.41 -27.91
N LYS A 534 4.46 1.64 -28.45
CA LYS A 534 4.95 2.84 -27.75
C LYS A 534 3.87 3.37 -26.82
N TYR A 535 4.17 3.50 -25.53
CA TYR A 535 3.29 4.04 -24.51
C TYR A 535 3.67 5.48 -24.17
N SER A 536 2.71 6.39 -24.28
CA SER A 536 2.86 7.81 -23.96
C SER A 536 2.02 8.20 -22.75
N PHE A 537 2.50 9.17 -21.97
CA PHE A 537 1.81 9.66 -20.77
C PHE A 537 0.45 10.29 -21.12
N LEU A 538 -0.61 9.89 -20.41
CA LEU A 538 -1.97 10.36 -20.63
C LEU A 538 -2.47 11.28 -19.51
N ALA A 539 -2.65 10.75 -18.30
CA ALA A 539 -3.23 11.47 -17.16
C ALA A 539 -3.02 10.72 -15.83
N PHE A 540 -3.35 11.36 -14.71
CA PHE A 540 -3.45 10.71 -13.40
C PHE A 540 -4.56 11.33 -12.55
N SER A 541 -5.11 10.58 -11.59
CA SER A 541 -5.99 11.07 -10.52
C SER A 541 -5.20 11.47 -9.27
N ALA A 542 -5.85 12.14 -8.32
CA ALA A 542 -5.21 12.52 -7.05
C ALA A 542 -4.74 11.31 -6.24
N ASN A 543 -5.47 10.19 -6.27
CA ASN A 543 -5.03 8.93 -5.65
C ASN A 543 -3.78 8.39 -6.33
N GLN A 544 -3.81 8.35 -7.67
CA GLN A 544 -2.67 7.89 -8.46
C GLN A 544 -1.44 8.76 -8.25
N LEU A 545 -1.59 10.08 -8.12
CA LEU A 545 -0.50 11.00 -7.79
C LEU A 545 0.17 10.64 -6.45
N ARG A 546 -0.63 10.32 -5.41
CA ARG A 546 -0.13 9.87 -4.10
C ARG A 546 0.56 8.50 -4.18
N ASP A 547 0.09 7.62 -5.05
CA ASP A 547 0.66 6.30 -5.29
C ASP A 547 1.84 6.31 -6.27
N ARG A 548 2.18 7.48 -6.83
CA ARG A 548 3.17 7.65 -7.90
C ARG A 548 2.85 6.80 -9.13
N SER A 549 1.57 6.80 -9.51
CA SER A 549 1.03 6.09 -10.65
C SER A 549 0.41 7.05 -11.66
N ALA A 550 0.41 6.65 -12.93
CA ALA A 550 -0.25 7.38 -14.01
C ALA A 550 -0.76 6.42 -15.09
N TRP A 551 -1.70 6.91 -15.89
CA TRP A 551 -2.17 6.25 -17.10
C TRP A 551 -1.26 6.59 -18.28
N PHE A 552 -0.92 5.56 -19.03
CA PHE A 552 -0.25 5.63 -20.31
C PHE A 552 -1.12 5.00 -21.38
N PHE A 553 -0.99 5.46 -22.61
CA PHE A 553 -1.76 4.97 -23.75
C PHE A 553 -0.85 4.65 -24.93
N ALA A 554 -1.14 3.55 -25.62
CA ALA A 554 -0.44 3.15 -26.84
C ALA A 554 -1.21 3.53 -28.09
N GLU A 555 -0.74 4.56 -28.79
CA GLU A 555 -1.37 5.11 -29.99
C GLU A 555 -1.38 4.11 -31.16
N ASP A 556 -2.36 4.21 -32.06
CA ASP A 556 -2.52 3.33 -33.22
C ASP A 556 -2.68 4.08 -34.55
N GLY A 557 -2.38 5.38 -34.54
CA GLY A 557 -2.55 6.29 -35.67
C GLY A 557 -4.00 6.78 -35.89
N LYS A 558 -5.01 6.04 -35.40
CA LYS A 558 -6.42 6.47 -35.43
C LYS A 558 -6.81 7.23 -34.17
N ILE A 559 -6.34 6.73 -33.02
CA ILE A 559 -6.57 7.27 -31.68
C ILE A 559 -5.22 7.66 -31.09
N ASN A 560 -5.09 8.92 -30.71
CA ASN A 560 -3.93 9.48 -30.01
C ASN A 560 -4.33 10.09 -28.65
N VAL A 561 -3.33 10.39 -27.83
CA VAL A 561 -3.51 10.96 -26.48
C VAL A 561 -4.33 12.26 -26.52
N LEU A 562 -4.10 13.12 -27.52
CA LEU A 562 -4.79 14.41 -27.64
C LEU A 562 -6.29 14.25 -27.95
N GLN A 563 -6.66 13.27 -28.77
CA GLN A 563 -8.07 12.98 -29.06
C GLN A 563 -8.80 12.47 -27.83
N ILE A 564 -8.15 11.62 -27.02
CA ILE A 564 -8.71 11.16 -25.74
C ILE A 564 -8.94 12.36 -24.81
N ILE A 565 -7.93 13.22 -24.64
CA ILE A 565 -8.04 14.42 -23.79
C ILE A 565 -9.12 15.37 -24.31
N GLY A 566 -9.18 15.60 -25.62
CA GLY A 566 -10.20 16.45 -26.24
C GLY A 566 -11.62 15.92 -26.05
N TRP A 567 -11.80 14.59 -26.04
CA TRP A 567 -13.09 13.97 -25.74
C TRP A 567 -13.46 14.06 -24.25
N MET A 568 -12.49 13.96 -23.33
CA MET A 568 -12.76 14.04 -21.89
C MET A 568 -13.45 15.35 -21.51
N GLY A 569 -13.00 16.48 -22.07
CA GLY A 569 -13.60 17.78 -21.85
C GLY A 569 -12.66 18.94 -22.16
N LYS A 570 -13.07 20.16 -21.78
CA LYS A 570 -12.25 21.37 -21.95
C LYS A 570 -11.50 21.70 -20.65
N PHE A 571 -10.18 21.63 -20.69
CA PHE A 571 -9.29 21.90 -19.56
C PHE A 571 -8.53 23.23 -19.76
N THR A 572 -9.20 24.36 -19.57
CA THR A 572 -8.63 25.71 -19.80
C THR A 572 -8.02 26.36 -18.56
N ASN A 573 -7.82 25.60 -17.48
CA ASN A 573 -7.34 26.14 -16.21
C ASN A 573 -5.89 26.63 -16.32
N ARG A 574 -5.56 27.73 -15.62
CA ARG A 574 -4.19 28.27 -15.53
C ARG A 574 -3.37 27.60 -14.43
N ASN A 575 -4.01 26.93 -13.47
CA ASN A 575 -3.36 26.14 -12.45
C ASN A 575 -3.19 24.70 -12.92
N ILE A 576 -1.92 24.23 -12.96
CA ILE A 576 -1.54 22.90 -13.44
C ILE A 576 -2.16 21.80 -12.57
N ALA A 577 -2.13 21.96 -11.24
CA ALA A 577 -2.65 20.97 -10.30
C ALA A 577 -4.17 20.80 -10.45
N LYS A 578 -4.93 21.91 -10.50
CA LYS A 578 -6.38 21.90 -10.81
C LYS A 578 -6.64 21.22 -12.15
N CYS A 579 -5.90 21.59 -13.21
CA CYS A 579 -6.03 20.99 -14.54
C CYS A 579 -5.87 19.47 -14.51
N ALA A 580 -4.76 18.98 -13.95
CA ALA A 580 -4.48 17.55 -13.81
C ALA A 580 -5.55 16.83 -12.96
N ALA A 581 -5.99 17.42 -11.85
CA ALA A 581 -7.06 16.87 -11.01
C ALA A 581 -8.42 16.81 -11.74
N ARG A 582 -8.69 17.71 -12.69
CA ARG A 582 -9.91 17.68 -13.52
C ARG A 582 -9.84 16.56 -14.56
N MET A 583 -8.70 16.40 -15.22
CA MET A 583 -8.46 15.27 -16.13
C MET A 583 -8.62 13.93 -15.39
N GLY A 584 -8.02 13.81 -14.20
CA GLY A 584 -8.07 12.61 -13.38
C GLY A 584 -9.46 12.16 -12.97
N GLN A 585 -10.46 13.06 -12.93
CA GLN A 585 -11.84 12.70 -12.57
C GLN A 585 -12.49 11.73 -13.58
N CYS A 586 -12.10 11.78 -14.86
CA CYS A 586 -12.63 10.86 -15.88
C CYS A 586 -12.12 9.42 -15.70
N PHE A 587 -11.07 9.24 -14.89
CA PHE A 587 -10.51 7.94 -14.53
C PHE A 587 -10.98 7.45 -13.14
N SER A 588 -11.96 8.10 -12.53
CA SER A 588 -12.60 7.60 -11.31
C SER A 588 -13.29 6.28 -11.62
N SER A 589 -13.09 5.26 -10.78
CA SER A 589 -13.87 4.03 -10.85
C SER A 589 -15.32 4.34 -10.46
N THR A 590 -16.25 4.07 -11.38
CA THR A 590 -17.67 4.42 -11.22
C THR A 590 -18.57 3.39 -11.91
N TYR A 591 -19.79 3.23 -11.41
CA TYR A 591 -20.86 2.48 -12.08
C TYR A 591 -21.56 3.41 -13.07
N ALA A 592 -21.67 3.02 -14.34
CA ALA A 592 -22.48 3.77 -15.31
C ALA A 592 -23.94 3.34 -15.17
N THR A 593 -24.85 4.28 -14.94
CA THR A 593 -26.24 3.94 -14.63
C THR A 593 -27.21 4.37 -15.73
N VAL A 594 -27.64 5.63 -15.70
CA VAL A 594 -28.72 6.16 -16.54
C VAL A 594 -28.18 7.29 -17.39
N GLU A 595 -28.59 7.35 -18.66
CA GLU A 595 -28.34 8.53 -19.50
C GLU A 595 -29.39 9.60 -19.18
N VAL A 596 -28.91 10.77 -18.75
CA VAL A 596 -29.76 11.91 -18.42
C VAL A 596 -29.47 13.01 -19.44
N PRO A 597 -30.37 13.27 -20.39
CA PRO A 597 -30.18 14.31 -21.40
C PRO A 597 -30.05 15.70 -20.75
N SER A 598 -29.31 16.61 -21.40
CA SER A 598 -29.08 17.97 -20.89
C SER A 598 -30.35 18.76 -20.62
N GLU A 599 -31.44 18.45 -21.32
CA GLU A 599 -32.75 19.11 -21.18
C GLU A 599 -33.45 18.75 -19.88
N GLN A 600 -33.08 17.62 -19.25
CA GLN A 600 -33.61 17.15 -17.97
C GLN A 600 -32.71 17.54 -16.79
N VAL A 601 -31.64 18.31 -17.04
CA VAL A 601 -30.68 18.73 -16.03
C VAL A 601 -30.70 20.25 -15.84
N ASN A 602 -30.99 20.69 -14.62
CA ASN A 602 -30.79 22.08 -14.22
C ASN A 602 -29.34 22.27 -13.73
N MET A 603 -28.51 22.90 -14.56
CA MET A 603 -27.11 23.22 -14.23
C MET A 603 -26.93 24.53 -13.44
N HIS A 604 -28.04 25.18 -13.07
CA HIS A 604 -28.06 26.54 -12.51
C HIS A 604 -28.73 26.60 -11.14
N LEU A 605 -28.74 25.49 -10.39
CA LEU A 605 -29.18 25.51 -9.01
C LEU A 605 -28.24 26.44 -8.20
N PRO A 606 -28.75 27.47 -7.51
CA PRO A 606 -27.89 28.45 -6.86
C PRO A 606 -27.17 27.84 -5.65
N ASP A 607 -25.90 28.18 -5.51
CA ASP A 607 -25.14 27.91 -4.28
C ASP A 607 -25.64 28.82 -3.14
N ILE A 608 -25.75 28.26 -1.94
CA ILE A 608 -26.18 28.94 -0.73
C ILE A 608 -24.95 29.54 -0.06
N LYS A 609 -24.66 30.81 -0.35
CA LYS A 609 -23.50 31.53 0.17
C LYS A 609 -23.90 32.55 1.24
N ARG A 610 -23.20 32.55 2.37
CA ARG A 610 -23.38 33.51 3.48
C ARG A 610 -22.02 33.79 4.13
N ASN A 611 -21.78 35.05 4.51
CA ASN A 611 -20.56 35.47 5.22
C ASN A 611 -19.24 35.01 4.56
N GLY A 612 -19.20 34.94 3.22
CA GLY A 612 -18.02 34.49 2.48
C GLY A 612 -17.86 32.96 2.37
N TYR A 613 -18.74 32.17 2.97
CA TYR A 613 -18.72 30.70 2.90
C TYR A 613 -19.86 30.16 2.02
N ASP A 614 -19.64 29.01 1.39
CA ASP A 614 -20.63 28.25 0.64
C ASP A 614 -21.12 27.06 1.49
N PHE A 615 -22.39 27.08 1.86
CA PHE A 615 -23.04 26.03 2.67
C PHE A 615 -23.44 24.82 1.83
N SER A 616 -23.46 24.96 0.51
CA SER A 616 -23.93 23.95 -0.44
C SER A 616 -22.83 23.44 -1.38
N ASP A 617 -21.55 23.69 -1.06
CA ASP A 617 -20.43 23.30 -1.91
C ASP A 617 -20.43 21.78 -2.13
N GLY A 618 -20.67 21.38 -3.39
CA GLY A 618 -20.58 19.99 -3.80
C GLY A 618 -21.88 19.20 -3.72
N ILE A 619 -23.04 19.80 -3.39
CA ILE A 619 -24.32 19.07 -3.31
C ILE A 619 -25.42 19.58 -4.26
N GLY A 620 -26.15 18.64 -4.87
CA GLY A 620 -27.31 18.90 -5.72
C GLY A 620 -28.52 18.03 -5.33
N LYS A 621 -29.55 18.05 -6.20
CA LYS A 621 -30.81 17.34 -6.01
C LYS A 621 -31.03 16.31 -7.13
N ILE A 622 -31.56 15.15 -6.77
CA ILE A 622 -32.04 14.11 -7.69
C ILE A 622 -33.51 13.83 -7.37
N THR A 623 -34.34 13.65 -8.39
CA THR A 623 -35.76 13.33 -8.20
C THR A 623 -35.97 11.85 -7.82
N PRO A 624 -37.07 11.49 -7.15
CA PRO A 624 -37.26 10.13 -6.63
C PRO A 624 -37.38 9.08 -7.73
N ASP A 625 -37.96 9.43 -8.87
CA ASP A 625 -38.08 8.58 -10.05
C ASP A 625 -36.70 8.23 -10.65
N LEU A 626 -35.82 9.22 -10.85
CA LEU A 626 -34.46 9.01 -11.36
C LEU A 626 -33.59 8.26 -10.33
N ALA A 627 -33.74 8.56 -9.04
CA ALA A 627 -33.07 7.83 -7.98
C ALA A 627 -33.46 6.35 -7.97
N MET A 628 -34.73 6.03 -8.24
CA MET A 628 -35.19 4.64 -8.36
C MET A 628 -34.62 3.93 -9.60
N GLU A 629 -34.58 4.60 -10.76
CA GLU A 629 -33.94 4.03 -11.97
C GLU A 629 -32.45 3.72 -11.73
N VAL A 630 -31.73 4.64 -11.05
CA VAL A 630 -30.35 4.43 -10.62
C VAL A 630 -30.24 3.23 -9.68
N ALA A 631 -31.12 3.13 -8.67
CA ALA A 631 -31.14 2.01 -7.73
C ALA A 631 -31.39 0.67 -8.44
N GLN A 632 -32.32 0.61 -9.39
CA GLN A 632 -32.59 -0.59 -10.19
C GLN A 632 -31.38 -1.02 -11.01
N LYS A 633 -30.68 -0.08 -11.66
CA LYS A 633 -29.43 -0.38 -12.40
C LYS A 633 -28.34 -0.94 -11.48
N LEU A 634 -28.23 -0.41 -10.26
CA LEU A 634 -27.29 -0.88 -9.24
C LEU A 634 -27.77 -2.16 -8.52
N LYS A 635 -29.00 -2.63 -8.78
CA LYS A 635 -29.67 -3.75 -8.07
C LYS A 635 -29.86 -3.48 -6.56
N LEU A 636 -30.26 -2.25 -6.25
CA LEU A 636 -30.54 -1.71 -4.91
C LEU A 636 -32.02 -1.29 -4.75
N ASP A 637 -32.88 -1.70 -5.67
CA ASP A 637 -34.30 -1.32 -5.77
C ASP A 637 -35.15 -1.74 -4.56
N LEU A 638 -34.75 -2.81 -3.85
CA LEU A 638 -35.41 -3.23 -2.61
C LEU A 638 -35.29 -2.18 -1.50
N ASN A 639 -34.12 -1.53 -1.40
CA ASN A 639 -33.82 -0.51 -0.40
C ASN A 639 -33.05 0.62 -1.08
N PRO A 640 -33.74 1.50 -1.84
CA PRO A 640 -33.08 2.54 -2.62
C PRO A 640 -32.33 3.50 -1.68
N PRO A 641 -31.09 3.88 -1.98
CA PRO A 641 -30.38 4.93 -1.25
C PRO A 641 -31.06 6.30 -1.39
N CYS A 642 -30.94 7.14 -0.35
CA CYS A 642 -31.48 8.50 -0.36
C CYS A 642 -30.49 9.55 -0.91
N ALA A 643 -29.19 9.22 -1.01
CA ALA A 643 -28.21 10.09 -1.65
C ALA A 643 -27.09 9.30 -2.33
N TYR A 644 -26.52 9.90 -3.37
CA TYR A 644 -25.51 9.30 -4.23
C TYR A 644 -24.34 10.26 -4.44
N GLN A 645 -23.12 9.75 -4.36
CA GLN A 645 -21.94 10.47 -4.84
C GLN A 645 -21.80 10.22 -6.35
N ILE A 646 -21.72 11.29 -7.14
CA ILE A 646 -21.85 11.20 -8.60
C ILE A 646 -20.68 11.80 -9.37
N ARG A 647 -20.58 11.38 -10.63
CA ARG A 647 -19.94 12.11 -11.74
C ARG A 647 -20.96 12.23 -12.87
N TYR A 648 -21.10 13.43 -13.41
CA TYR A 648 -21.99 13.72 -14.54
C TYR A 648 -21.37 14.84 -15.36
N ALA A 649 -21.16 14.67 -16.67
CA ALA A 649 -20.38 15.62 -17.47
C ALA A 649 -19.06 15.98 -16.75
N GLY A 650 -18.74 17.27 -16.59
CA GLY A 650 -17.61 17.72 -15.77
C GLY A 650 -17.96 18.07 -14.33
N CYS A 651 -19.09 17.59 -13.82
CA CYS A 651 -19.57 17.79 -12.45
C CYS A 651 -19.13 16.67 -11.51
N LYS A 652 -18.79 17.06 -10.27
CA LYS A 652 -18.49 16.17 -9.14
C LYS A 652 -19.24 16.65 -7.91
N GLY A 653 -19.89 15.74 -7.20
CA GLY A 653 -20.52 16.03 -5.92
C GLY A 653 -21.42 14.91 -5.40
N VAL A 654 -22.28 15.24 -4.44
CA VAL A 654 -23.38 14.41 -3.95
C VAL A 654 -24.70 14.93 -4.51
N VAL A 655 -25.66 14.05 -4.76
CA VAL A 655 -27.06 14.41 -4.99
C VAL A 655 -27.95 13.67 -4.01
N ALA A 656 -28.82 14.42 -3.33
CA ALA A 656 -29.80 13.88 -2.40
C ALA A 656 -31.19 13.84 -3.04
N CYS A 657 -31.96 12.81 -2.69
CA CYS A 657 -33.31 12.61 -3.19
C CYS A 657 -34.26 13.65 -2.59
N TRP A 658 -34.84 14.51 -3.43
CA TRP A 658 -35.82 15.53 -3.03
C TRP A 658 -37.10 15.40 -3.87
N PRO A 659 -38.29 15.78 -3.34
CA PRO A 659 -39.54 15.72 -4.09
C PRO A 659 -39.49 16.51 -5.41
N GLU A 660 -40.22 16.04 -6.42
CA GLU A 660 -40.32 16.70 -7.74
C GLU A 660 -41.04 18.06 -7.66
N GLU A 661 -40.56 19.03 -8.43
CA GLU A 661 -41.13 20.38 -8.54
C GLU A 661 -42.05 20.55 -9.77
N GLY A 662 -42.29 19.48 -10.54
CA GLY A 662 -43.23 19.46 -11.68
C GLY A 662 -42.72 20.11 -12.99
N ASP A 663 -41.42 20.40 -13.08
CA ASP A 663 -40.76 21.13 -14.16
C ASP A 663 -40.05 20.24 -15.20
N ARG A 664 -40.26 18.91 -15.14
CA ARG A 664 -39.57 17.86 -15.92
C ARG A 664 -38.06 17.77 -15.68
N ILE A 665 -37.50 18.53 -14.75
CA ILE A 665 -36.09 18.44 -14.35
C ILE A 665 -35.94 17.27 -13.38
N ARG A 666 -35.01 16.37 -13.68
CA ARG A 666 -34.75 15.17 -12.86
C ARG A 666 -33.47 15.25 -12.05
N LEU A 667 -32.54 16.12 -12.47
CA LEU A 667 -31.24 16.33 -11.84
C LEU A 667 -30.97 17.83 -11.76
N SER A 668 -30.66 18.33 -10.56
CA SER A 668 -30.29 19.74 -10.35
C SER A 668 -28.91 19.85 -9.72
N LEU A 669 -28.00 20.55 -10.39
CA LEU A 669 -26.59 20.67 -10.04
C LEU A 669 -26.22 22.12 -9.80
N ARG A 670 -25.34 22.36 -8.82
CA ARG A 670 -24.87 23.70 -8.45
C ARG A 670 -23.59 24.10 -9.15
N SER A 671 -23.31 25.40 -9.18
CA SER A 671 -22.11 25.94 -9.82
C SER A 671 -20.82 25.43 -9.16
N SER A 672 -20.83 25.27 -7.83
CA SER A 672 -19.75 24.65 -7.06
C SER A 672 -19.40 23.24 -7.53
N MET A 673 -20.37 22.46 -8.05
CA MET A 673 -20.16 21.08 -8.53
C MET A 673 -19.46 21.04 -9.90
N ILE A 674 -19.55 22.10 -10.71
CA ILE A 674 -19.01 22.14 -12.08
C ILE A 674 -17.50 22.35 -12.03
N LYS A 675 -16.74 21.31 -12.38
CA LYS A 675 -15.28 21.35 -12.28
C LYS A 675 -14.59 21.62 -13.62
N PHE A 676 -15.21 21.23 -14.73
CA PHE A 676 -14.80 21.53 -16.12
C PHE A 676 -15.99 21.34 -17.06
N PHE A 677 -15.87 21.76 -18.32
CA PHE A 677 -16.93 21.59 -19.31
C PHE A 677 -16.79 20.27 -20.07
N SER A 678 -17.88 19.52 -20.22
CA SER A 678 -17.97 18.26 -20.98
C SER A 678 -19.41 18.04 -21.46
N HIS A 679 -19.58 17.31 -22.57
CA HIS A 679 -20.89 16.97 -23.15
C HIS A 679 -21.39 15.57 -22.74
N HIS A 680 -20.72 14.91 -21.79
CA HIS A 680 -21.09 13.55 -21.40
C HIS A 680 -22.36 13.51 -20.54
N THR A 681 -23.36 12.75 -20.98
CA THR A 681 -24.74 12.69 -20.43
C THR A 681 -25.01 11.47 -19.55
N THR A 682 -24.05 10.54 -19.40
CA THR A 682 -24.26 9.38 -18.52
C THR A 682 -24.03 9.80 -17.06
N LEU A 683 -25.02 9.51 -16.21
CA LEU A 683 -24.89 9.62 -14.77
C LEU A 683 -24.06 8.43 -14.25
N GLU A 684 -23.00 8.74 -13.53
CA GLU A 684 -22.06 7.73 -13.02
C GLU A 684 -22.01 7.80 -11.49
N ILE A 685 -22.16 6.67 -10.81
CA ILE A 685 -22.22 6.58 -9.35
C ILE A 685 -20.87 6.11 -8.80
N CYS A 686 -20.31 6.88 -7.87
CA CYS A 686 -19.10 6.53 -7.12
C CYS A 686 -19.44 5.75 -5.84
N SER A 687 -20.46 6.20 -5.11
CA SER A 687 -20.86 5.67 -3.80
C SER A 687 -22.29 6.12 -3.49
N TRP A 688 -22.89 5.59 -2.42
CA TRP A 688 -24.26 5.87 -1.98
C TRP A 688 -24.41 5.73 -0.46
N THR A 689 -25.51 6.27 0.10
CA THR A 689 -25.84 6.12 1.52
C THR A 689 -26.20 4.68 1.86
N ARG A 690 -25.66 4.18 2.99
CA ARG A 690 -25.87 2.82 3.50
C ARG A 690 -25.42 2.73 4.96
N PHE A 691 -25.83 1.68 5.67
CA PHE A 691 -25.31 1.36 6.99
C PHE A 691 -23.77 1.22 6.96
N GLN A 692 -23.07 2.08 7.70
CA GLN A 692 -21.63 1.97 7.92
C GLN A 692 -21.32 2.02 9.42
N PRO A 693 -20.78 0.94 10.01
CA PRO A 693 -20.50 0.86 11.44
C PRO A 693 -19.44 1.88 11.90
N GLY A 694 -19.70 2.58 13.01
CA GLY A 694 -18.79 3.56 13.58
C GLY A 694 -17.60 2.92 14.29
N PHE A 695 -16.39 3.40 13.97
CA PHE A 695 -15.17 2.99 14.65
C PHE A 695 -14.34 4.22 15.01
N LEU A 696 -13.84 4.27 16.24
CA LEU A 696 -12.77 5.17 16.63
C LEU A 696 -11.48 4.79 15.90
N ASN A 697 -10.57 5.75 15.83
CA ASN A 697 -9.22 5.55 15.33
C ASN A 697 -8.24 6.40 16.15
N ARG A 698 -6.94 6.22 15.95
CA ARG A 698 -5.90 6.96 16.68
C ARG A 698 -6.09 8.49 16.67
N GLN A 699 -6.45 9.09 15.53
CA GLN A 699 -6.63 10.53 15.42
C GLN A 699 -7.80 11.02 16.27
N ILE A 700 -8.97 10.37 16.13
CA ILE A 700 -10.17 10.74 16.89
C ILE A 700 -9.94 10.52 18.40
N ILE A 701 -9.30 9.41 18.80
CA ILE A 701 -8.97 9.15 20.22
C ILE A 701 -8.03 10.23 20.77
N THR A 702 -6.99 10.61 20.03
CA THR A 702 -6.07 11.69 20.42
C THR A 702 -6.82 13.01 20.64
N LEU A 703 -7.72 13.37 19.73
CA LEU A 703 -8.50 14.62 19.86
C LEU A 703 -9.49 14.56 21.02
N LEU A 704 -10.26 13.49 21.16
CA LEU A 704 -11.22 13.35 22.26
C LEU A 704 -10.54 13.30 23.64
N SER A 705 -9.40 12.62 23.76
CA SER A 705 -8.58 12.64 24.98
C SER A 705 -8.07 14.06 25.27
N THR A 706 -7.62 14.80 24.24
CA THR A 706 -7.21 16.21 24.37
C THR A 706 -8.36 17.12 24.81
N LEU A 707 -9.59 16.86 24.36
CA LEU A 707 -10.81 17.58 24.73
C LEU A 707 -11.37 17.17 26.10
N GLY A 708 -10.67 16.30 26.84
CA GLY A 708 -11.00 15.94 28.22
C GLY A 708 -11.88 14.69 28.39
N VAL A 709 -12.12 13.90 27.33
CA VAL A 709 -12.77 12.59 27.48
C VAL A 709 -11.86 11.67 28.30
N PRO A 710 -12.32 11.11 29.44
CA PRO A 710 -11.45 10.33 30.32
C PRO A 710 -10.90 9.06 29.66
N ASP A 711 -9.61 8.80 29.84
CA ASP A 711 -8.91 7.60 29.34
C ASP A 711 -9.62 6.27 29.68
N LYS A 712 -10.29 6.20 30.84
CA LYS A 712 -11.06 5.02 31.28
C LYS A 712 -12.22 4.66 30.33
N VAL A 713 -12.75 5.63 29.59
CA VAL A 713 -13.83 5.41 28.61
C VAL A 713 -13.30 4.57 27.46
N PHE A 714 -12.21 5.00 26.81
CA PHE A 714 -11.58 4.25 25.72
C PHE A 714 -11.10 2.88 26.17
N TRP A 715 -10.54 2.79 27.38
CA TRP A 715 -10.14 1.53 27.99
C TRP A 715 -11.32 0.57 28.17
N GLY A 716 -12.42 1.05 28.74
CA GLY A 716 -13.65 0.26 28.94
C GLY A 716 -14.24 -0.24 27.63
N MET A 717 -14.30 0.62 26.61
CA MET A 717 -14.79 0.27 25.27
C MET A 717 -13.94 -0.81 24.60
N GLN A 718 -12.61 -0.66 24.59
CA GLN A 718 -11.72 -1.68 24.04
C GLN A 718 -11.82 -2.99 24.83
N SER A 719 -11.86 -2.92 26.16
CA SER A 719 -11.94 -4.11 27.02
C SER A 719 -13.24 -4.88 26.78
N SER A 720 -14.37 -4.17 26.63
CA SER A 720 -15.65 -4.77 26.27
C SER A 720 -15.60 -5.43 24.89
N MET A 721 -15.02 -4.76 23.89
CA MET A 721 -14.83 -5.30 22.55
C MET A 721 -13.99 -6.58 22.58
N VAL A 722 -12.84 -6.58 23.27
CA VAL A 722 -11.98 -7.77 23.40
C VAL A 722 -12.71 -8.91 24.10
N SER A 723 -13.41 -8.63 25.20
CA SER A 723 -14.17 -9.67 25.93
C SER A 723 -15.26 -10.32 25.08
N LYS A 724 -15.93 -9.54 24.21
CA LYS A 724 -16.89 -10.09 23.23
C LYS A 724 -16.17 -10.95 22.20
N LEU A 725 -15.06 -10.46 21.64
CA LEU A 725 -14.26 -11.18 20.64
C LEU A 725 -13.73 -12.53 21.17
N ASP A 726 -13.33 -12.61 22.42
CA ASP A 726 -12.88 -13.86 23.06
C ASP A 726 -14.00 -14.91 23.19
N LYS A 727 -15.25 -14.46 23.23
CA LYS A 727 -16.44 -15.33 23.33
C LYS A 727 -17.01 -15.72 21.98
N VAL A 728 -16.60 -15.10 20.87
CA VAL A 728 -17.20 -15.32 19.52
C VAL A 728 -17.16 -16.79 19.07
N LEU A 729 -16.16 -17.58 19.49
CA LEU A 729 -16.05 -19.00 19.11
C LEU A 729 -16.80 -19.95 20.05
N VAL A 730 -17.39 -19.44 21.14
CA VAL A 730 -18.04 -20.23 22.19
C VAL A 730 -19.50 -19.85 22.38
N ASP A 731 -19.78 -18.55 22.42
CA ASP A 731 -21.09 -17.95 22.67
C ASP A 731 -21.71 -17.45 21.35
N THR A 732 -22.85 -18.05 20.98
CA THR A 732 -23.60 -17.75 19.75
C THR A 732 -24.20 -16.35 19.79
N ASP A 733 -24.66 -15.87 20.94
CA ASP A 733 -25.25 -14.54 21.08
C ASP A 733 -24.18 -13.45 20.90
N ALA A 734 -23.01 -13.65 21.54
CA ALA A 734 -21.88 -12.75 21.39
C ALA A 734 -21.35 -12.74 19.94
N ALA A 735 -21.28 -13.91 19.29
CA ALA A 735 -20.89 -14.02 17.88
C ALA A 735 -21.85 -13.25 16.97
N PHE A 736 -23.15 -13.42 17.18
CA PHE A 736 -24.19 -12.78 16.38
C PHE A 736 -24.11 -11.25 16.49
N GLU A 737 -23.99 -10.74 17.72
CA GLU A 737 -23.86 -9.30 17.98
C GLU A 737 -22.65 -8.71 17.26
N VAL A 738 -21.46 -9.33 17.40
CA VAL A 738 -20.23 -8.85 16.77
C VAL A 738 -20.38 -8.80 15.26
N VAL A 739 -20.94 -9.86 14.66
CA VAL A 739 -21.06 -9.97 13.21
C VAL A 739 -22.06 -8.94 12.65
N ILE A 740 -23.25 -8.83 13.22
CA ILE A 740 -24.30 -7.92 12.74
C ILE A 740 -23.91 -6.44 12.97
N SER A 741 -23.35 -6.13 14.14
CA SER A 741 -23.08 -4.74 14.49
C SER A 741 -21.81 -4.20 13.84
N SER A 742 -20.76 -5.03 13.64
CA SER A 742 -19.43 -4.53 13.26
C SER A 742 -18.97 -4.91 11.85
N CYS A 743 -19.60 -5.88 11.17
CA CYS A 743 -19.13 -6.40 9.88
C CYS A 743 -19.95 -5.95 8.65
N GLY A 744 -21.03 -5.18 8.83
CA GLY A 744 -21.90 -4.74 7.73
C GLY A 744 -22.46 -5.93 6.93
N GLU A 745 -22.60 -5.78 5.61
CA GLU A 745 -23.16 -6.83 4.74
C GLU A 745 -22.34 -8.12 4.70
N GLN A 746 -21.02 -8.05 4.94
CA GLN A 746 -20.14 -9.22 4.97
C GLN A 746 -20.43 -10.13 6.18
N GLY A 747 -21.15 -9.61 7.18
CA GLY A 747 -21.62 -10.38 8.32
C GLY A 747 -22.90 -11.18 8.06
N HIS A 748 -23.61 -10.97 6.95
CA HIS A 748 -24.94 -11.58 6.77
C HIS A 748 -24.89 -13.12 6.77
N THR A 749 -23.95 -13.75 6.06
CA THR A 749 -23.86 -15.22 6.00
C THR A 749 -23.64 -15.85 7.39
N PRO A 750 -22.57 -15.50 8.16
CA PRO A 750 -22.39 -16.05 9.49
C PRO A 750 -23.55 -15.70 10.43
N ALA A 751 -24.17 -14.52 10.29
CA ALA A 751 -25.32 -14.16 11.12
C ALA A 751 -26.57 -14.99 10.80
N ILE A 752 -26.86 -15.27 9.52
CA ILE A 752 -27.93 -16.19 9.10
C ILE A 752 -27.68 -17.58 9.67
N MET A 753 -26.44 -18.07 9.62
CA MET A 753 -26.08 -19.39 10.16
C MET A 753 -26.29 -19.46 11.68
N LEU A 754 -25.79 -18.48 12.42
CA LEU A 754 -25.99 -18.40 13.88
C LEU A 754 -27.47 -18.33 14.25
N SER A 755 -28.24 -17.50 13.53
CA SER A 755 -29.69 -17.44 13.70
C SER A 755 -30.40 -18.73 13.37
N ALA A 756 -29.99 -19.47 12.33
CA ALA A 756 -30.59 -20.74 11.95
C ALA A 756 -30.21 -21.90 12.90
N GLY A 757 -29.45 -21.65 13.96
CA GLY A 757 -29.08 -22.64 14.97
C GLY A 757 -27.74 -23.35 14.72
N PHE A 758 -26.96 -22.95 13.71
CA PHE A 758 -25.61 -23.47 13.51
C PHE A 758 -24.66 -22.94 14.58
N LYS A 759 -23.77 -23.82 15.05
CA LYS A 759 -22.82 -23.53 16.13
C LYS A 759 -21.38 -23.58 15.63
N PRO A 760 -20.49 -22.66 16.03
CA PRO A 760 -19.09 -22.66 15.61
C PRO A 760 -18.27 -23.85 16.13
N GLN A 761 -18.80 -24.65 17.05
CA GLN A 761 -18.15 -25.88 17.49
C GLN A 761 -18.42 -27.06 16.55
N THR A 762 -19.53 -27.04 15.82
CA THR A 762 -19.95 -28.15 14.96
C THR A 762 -19.82 -27.83 13.48
N GLU A 763 -19.96 -26.56 13.10
CA GLU A 763 -19.94 -26.10 11.71
C GLU A 763 -18.57 -25.44 11.40
N PRO A 764 -17.68 -26.12 10.63
CA PRO A 764 -16.30 -25.67 10.41
C PRO A 764 -16.20 -24.37 9.60
N HIS A 765 -17.10 -24.12 8.65
CA HIS A 765 -17.05 -22.91 7.84
C HIS A 765 -17.40 -21.66 8.67
N LEU A 766 -18.40 -21.75 9.54
CA LEU A 766 -18.78 -20.74 10.53
C LEU A 766 -17.64 -20.46 11.48
N ARG A 767 -17.01 -21.51 12.02
CA ARG A 767 -15.83 -21.39 12.88
C ARG A 767 -14.73 -20.62 12.16
N GLY A 768 -14.42 -21.01 10.92
CA GLY A 768 -13.43 -20.33 10.08
C GLY A 768 -13.76 -18.85 9.88
N MET A 769 -14.99 -18.52 9.47
CA MET A 769 -15.45 -17.13 9.31
C MET A 769 -15.35 -16.30 10.60
N LEU A 770 -15.74 -16.88 11.74
CA LEU A 770 -15.70 -16.19 13.02
C LEU A 770 -14.26 -15.99 13.54
N THR A 771 -13.38 -16.96 13.34
CA THR A 771 -11.94 -16.76 13.60
C THR A 771 -11.38 -15.64 12.73
N CYS A 772 -11.82 -15.54 11.48
CA CYS A 772 -11.41 -14.46 10.58
C CYS A 772 -11.79 -13.08 11.11
N VAL A 773 -13.05 -12.95 11.52
CA VAL A 773 -13.58 -11.72 12.11
C VAL A 773 -12.80 -11.36 13.37
N ARG A 774 -12.57 -12.34 14.27
CA ARG A 774 -11.79 -12.13 15.51
C ARG A 774 -10.39 -11.63 15.23
N ALA A 775 -9.63 -12.34 14.38
CA ALA A 775 -8.25 -11.98 14.06
C ALA A 775 -8.15 -10.58 13.44
N SER A 776 -9.04 -10.24 12.50
CA SER A 776 -9.02 -8.93 11.84
C SER A 776 -9.40 -7.78 12.77
N GLN A 777 -10.39 -7.97 13.65
CA GLN A 777 -10.78 -6.96 14.63
C GLN A 777 -9.65 -6.71 15.65
N LEU A 778 -9.03 -7.77 16.18
CA LEU A 778 -7.86 -7.65 17.07
C LEU A 778 -6.67 -6.97 16.38
N TRP A 779 -6.41 -7.33 15.13
CA TRP A 779 -5.39 -6.67 14.32
C TRP A 779 -5.69 -5.17 14.13
N GLY A 780 -6.95 -4.83 13.84
CA GLY A 780 -7.42 -3.45 13.73
C GLY A 780 -7.24 -2.64 15.02
N LEU A 781 -7.48 -3.26 16.17
CA LEU A 781 -7.20 -2.67 17.49
C LEU A 781 -5.70 -2.40 17.68
N ARG A 782 -4.84 -3.37 17.38
CA ARG A 782 -3.38 -3.24 17.50
C ARG A 782 -2.82 -2.13 16.59
N GLU A 783 -3.12 -2.20 15.29
CA GLU A 783 -2.46 -1.36 14.28
C GLU A 783 -3.09 0.02 14.10
N LYS A 784 -4.37 0.18 14.44
CA LYS A 784 -5.12 1.42 14.17
C LYS A 784 -5.98 1.92 15.34
N SER A 785 -5.99 1.21 16.46
CA SER A 785 -6.88 1.49 17.60
C SER A 785 -8.34 1.57 17.14
N ARG A 786 -8.74 0.63 16.27
CA ARG A 786 -10.05 0.58 15.63
C ARG A 786 -11.13 0.05 16.59
N ILE A 787 -11.53 0.87 17.56
CA ILE A 787 -12.52 0.51 18.58
C ILE A 787 -13.93 0.69 18.01
N PHE A 788 -14.73 -0.38 18.02
CA PHE A 788 -16.13 -0.34 17.58
C PHE A 788 -17.02 0.43 18.58
N ILE A 789 -17.89 1.30 18.04
CA ILE A 789 -18.86 2.08 18.83
C ILE A 789 -20.27 1.71 18.39
N HIS A 790 -21.07 1.16 19.31
CA HIS A 790 -22.43 0.71 19.03
C HIS A 790 -23.34 1.88 18.60
N SER A 791 -23.30 2.97 19.38
CA SER A 791 -24.01 4.24 19.16
C SER A 791 -23.27 5.18 18.21
N GLY A 792 -22.62 4.63 17.18
CA GLY A 792 -21.83 5.40 16.22
C GLY A 792 -21.91 4.88 14.79
N ARG A 793 -21.77 5.79 13.82
CA ARG A 793 -21.86 5.52 12.37
C ARG A 793 -20.84 6.34 11.59
N TRP A 794 -20.49 5.88 10.39
CA TRP A 794 -19.90 6.73 9.35
C TRP A 794 -21.01 7.16 8.39
N LEU A 795 -21.23 8.46 8.24
CA LEU A 795 -22.37 9.00 7.47
C LEU A 795 -21.89 9.95 6.38
N MET A 796 -22.51 9.87 5.20
CA MET A 796 -22.28 10.85 4.12
C MET A 796 -22.94 12.18 4.49
N GLY A 797 -22.24 13.28 4.28
CA GLY A 797 -22.81 14.61 4.49
C GLY A 797 -23.82 14.97 3.41
N VAL A 798 -24.96 15.54 3.82
CA VAL A 798 -25.96 16.15 2.93
C VAL A 798 -26.45 17.48 3.50
N LEU A 799 -27.23 18.23 2.73
CA LEU A 799 -27.70 19.57 3.09
C LEU A 799 -29.20 19.58 3.34
N ASP A 800 -29.62 20.35 4.34
CA ASP A 800 -31.01 20.72 4.57
C ASP A 800 -31.48 21.79 3.56
N GLU A 801 -32.05 21.35 2.42
CA GLU A 801 -32.63 22.24 1.42
C GLU A 801 -33.89 22.98 1.93
N LEU A 802 -34.57 22.49 2.97
CA LEU A 802 -35.74 23.16 3.57
C LEU A 802 -35.36 24.34 4.46
N GLY A 803 -34.15 24.33 5.02
CA GLY A 803 -33.65 25.38 5.90
C GLY A 803 -34.38 25.41 7.25
N VAL A 804 -34.77 24.23 7.74
CA VAL A 804 -35.44 24.05 9.04
C VAL A 804 -34.44 23.94 10.19
N LEU A 805 -33.21 23.46 9.93
CA LEU A 805 -32.17 23.30 10.94
C LEU A 805 -31.47 24.65 11.23
N GLU A 806 -31.30 24.97 12.52
CA GLU A 806 -30.55 26.14 12.98
C GLU A 806 -29.04 25.87 13.08
N GLN A 807 -28.24 26.93 13.26
CA GLN A 807 -26.80 26.77 13.50
C GLN A 807 -26.55 25.96 14.78
N GLY A 808 -25.65 24.98 14.70
CA GLY A 808 -25.36 24.05 15.79
C GLY A 808 -26.24 22.80 15.80
N GLN A 809 -27.26 22.73 14.93
CA GLN A 809 -28.14 21.56 14.81
C GLN A 809 -27.74 20.66 13.63
N CYS A 810 -28.19 19.41 13.69
CA CYS A 810 -28.13 18.46 12.58
C CYS A 810 -29.36 17.52 12.62
N PHE A 811 -29.65 16.85 11.51
CA PHE A 811 -30.63 15.76 11.48
C PHE A 811 -29.93 14.45 11.12
N ILE A 812 -30.24 13.40 11.89
CA ILE A 812 -29.68 12.06 11.72
C ILE A 812 -30.81 11.05 11.92
N GLN A 813 -31.03 10.25 10.89
CA GLN A 813 -31.90 9.07 10.94
C GLN A 813 -31.11 7.87 10.46
N VAL A 814 -31.03 6.81 11.26
CA VAL A 814 -30.22 5.63 10.96
C VAL A 814 -31.10 4.42 10.71
N SER A 815 -30.68 3.56 9.79
CA SER A 815 -31.26 2.24 9.61
C SER A 815 -30.72 1.26 10.64
N ASN A 816 -31.60 0.39 11.14
CA ASN A 816 -31.21 -0.75 11.96
C ASN A 816 -30.92 -1.98 11.10
N PRO A 817 -29.78 -2.68 11.29
CA PRO A 817 -29.49 -3.92 10.58
C PRO A 817 -30.60 -4.94 10.81
N SER A 818 -31.20 -5.45 9.73
CA SER A 818 -32.21 -6.50 9.81
C SER A 818 -31.89 -7.61 8.82
N LEU A 819 -31.70 -8.82 9.34
CA LEU A 819 -31.52 -10.03 8.52
C LEU A 819 -32.75 -10.39 7.70
N GLN A 820 -33.92 -9.88 8.07
CA GLN A 820 -35.19 -10.13 7.37
C GLN A 820 -35.12 -9.65 5.92
N ASN A 821 -34.34 -8.59 5.65
CA ASN A 821 -34.12 -8.08 4.30
C ASN A 821 -33.50 -9.13 3.35
N CYS A 822 -32.78 -10.13 3.86
CA CYS A 822 -32.23 -11.22 3.04
C CYS A 822 -33.32 -12.13 2.46
N PHE A 823 -34.54 -12.10 3.02
CA PHE A 823 -35.63 -12.99 2.65
C PHE A 823 -36.72 -12.33 1.79
N LEU A 824 -36.57 -11.05 1.44
CA LEU A 824 -37.54 -10.27 0.64
C LEU A 824 -37.93 -10.96 -0.68
N LYS A 825 -37.01 -11.72 -1.28
CA LYS A 825 -37.21 -12.44 -2.55
C LYS A 825 -37.98 -13.75 -2.44
N HIS A 826 -38.35 -14.18 -1.23
CA HIS A 826 -39.02 -15.46 -0.99
C HIS A 826 -40.56 -15.39 -1.11
N GLY A 827 -41.09 -14.26 -1.59
CA GLY A 827 -42.51 -14.07 -1.86
C GLY A 827 -43.12 -12.89 -1.12
N SER A 828 -44.37 -12.55 -1.47
CA SER A 828 -45.09 -11.37 -0.94
C SER A 828 -45.23 -11.37 0.60
N ARG A 829 -45.31 -12.54 1.24
CA ARG A 829 -45.32 -12.69 2.72
C ARG A 829 -44.05 -12.15 3.40
N PHE A 830 -42.95 -12.07 2.66
CA PHE A 830 -41.66 -11.56 3.13
C PHE A 830 -41.44 -10.09 2.77
N ALA A 831 -42.26 -9.50 1.87
CA ALA A 831 -42.09 -8.13 1.37
C ALA A 831 -42.48 -7.03 2.37
N GLU A 832 -43.33 -7.33 3.37
CA GLU A 832 -43.72 -6.39 4.42
C GLU A 832 -42.68 -6.34 5.56
N THR A 833 -41.49 -5.82 5.28
CA THR A 833 -40.57 -5.38 6.36
C THR A 833 -40.79 -3.91 6.64
N LYS A 834 -41.26 -3.58 7.85
CA LYS A 834 -41.20 -2.21 8.37
C LYS A 834 -39.73 -1.78 8.38
N LYS A 835 -39.38 -0.76 7.60
CA LYS A 835 -38.07 -0.11 7.70
C LYS A 835 -37.98 0.52 9.09
N ASN A 836 -37.24 -0.12 10.00
CA ASN A 836 -37.00 0.39 11.34
C ASN A 836 -35.92 1.47 11.26
N PHE A 837 -36.36 2.70 11.04
CA PHE A 837 -35.53 3.89 11.17
C PHE A 837 -35.60 4.44 12.58
N GLU A 838 -34.46 4.86 13.11
CA GLU A 838 -34.35 5.53 14.39
C GLU A 838 -33.88 6.97 14.17
N VAL A 839 -34.68 7.94 14.63
CA VAL A 839 -34.30 9.35 14.65
C VAL A 839 -33.47 9.60 15.90
N ILE A 840 -32.22 10.03 15.70
CA ILE A 840 -31.30 10.31 16.80
C ILE A 840 -31.57 11.72 17.33
N LYS A 841 -31.59 11.86 18.66
CA LYS A 841 -31.84 13.14 19.34
C LYS A 841 -30.79 13.41 20.41
N GLY A 842 -30.48 14.67 20.65
CA GLY A 842 -29.53 15.13 21.66
C GLY A 842 -28.14 15.41 21.10
N LEU A 843 -27.15 15.58 21.99
CA LEU A 843 -25.81 15.97 21.59
C LEU A 843 -25.06 14.83 20.89
N VAL A 844 -24.39 15.16 19.79
CA VAL A 844 -23.59 14.23 18.99
C VAL A 844 -22.19 14.77 18.75
N VAL A 845 -21.22 13.86 18.66
CA VAL A 845 -19.83 14.16 18.27
C VAL A 845 -19.67 13.83 16.80
N ILE A 846 -19.13 14.79 16.03
CA ILE A 846 -18.88 14.67 14.60
C ILE A 846 -17.40 14.95 14.33
N ALA A 847 -16.76 14.12 13.51
CA ALA A 847 -15.38 14.33 13.06
C ALA A 847 -15.18 13.81 11.63
N LYS A 848 -14.30 14.47 10.86
CA LYS A 848 -13.94 14.05 9.50
C LYS A 848 -12.45 13.74 9.41
N ASN A 849 -12.12 12.55 8.94
CA ASN A 849 -10.72 12.14 8.76
C ASN A 849 -10.12 12.72 7.46
N PRO A 850 -8.83 13.09 7.44
CA PRO A 850 -7.96 13.21 8.61
C PRO A 850 -8.36 14.42 9.47
N CYS A 851 -8.44 14.24 10.79
CA CYS A 851 -8.67 15.32 11.77
C CYS A 851 -7.45 15.45 12.67
N LEU A 852 -6.93 16.66 12.84
CA LEU A 852 -5.70 16.91 13.61
C LEU A 852 -5.85 18.09 14.56
N HIS A 853 -6.65 19.09 14.20
CA HIS A 853 -6.90 20.23 15.07
C HIS A 853 -8.00 19.88 16.09
N PRO A 854 -7.89 20.27 17.38
CA PRO A 854 -8.96 20.01 18.37
C PRO A 854 -10.34 20.50 17.93
N GLY A 855 -10.39 21.63 17.22
CA GLY A 855 -11.61 22.19 16.64
C GLY A 855 -12.25 21.41 15.49
N ASP A 856 -11.56 20.40 14.93
CA ASP A 856 -12.10 19.51 13.89
C ASP A 856 -13.18 18.56 14.43
N VAL A 857 -13.19 18.33 15.75
CA VAL A 857 -14.27 17.62 16.43
C VAL A 857 -15.37 18.63 16.74
N ARG A 858 -16.56 18.41 16.16
CA ARG A 858 -17.73 19.26 16.35
C ARG A 858 -18.73 18.57 17.26
N ILE A 859 -19.30 19.32 18.18
CA ILE A 859 -20.43 18.93 19.01
C ILE A 859 -21.65 19.65 18.49
N LEU A 860 -22.59 18.89 17.92
CA LEU A 860 -23.86 19.41 17.38
C LEU A 860 -25.04 18.81 18.15
N GLU A 861 -26.20 19.43 18.03
CA GLU A 861 -27.46 18.89 18.54
C GLU A 861 -28.23 18.19 17.41
N ALA A 862 -28.44 16.89 17.54
CA ALA A 862 -29.34 16.13 16.68
C ALA A 862 -30.79 16.43 17.09
N VAL A 863 -31.58 16.95 16.14
CA VAL A 863 -32.97 17.33 16.35
C VAL A 863 -33.88 16.56 15.41
N ASP A 864 -35.15 16.40 15.80
CA ASP A 864 -36.16 15.78 14.96
C ASP A 864 -36.76 16.82 14.01
N ALA A 865 -36.68 16.55 12.71
CA ALA A 865 -37.21 17.40 11.66
C ALA A 865 -38.06 16.55 10.71
N PRO A 866 -39.41 16.53 10.86
CA PRO A 866 -40.29 15.69 10.06
C PRO A 866 -40.14 15.85 8.55
N GLY A 867 -39.85 17.07 8.07
CA GLY A 867 -39.60 17.34 6.65
C GLY A 867 -38.36 16.63 6.08
N LEU A 868 -37.45 16.14 6.94
CA LEU A 868 -36.18 15.51 6.57
C LEU A 868 -36.20 13.99 6.73
N HIS A 869 -37.31 13.37 7.18
CA HIS A 869 -37.41 11.91 7.43
C HIS A 869 -37.17 11.02 6.20
N HIS A 870 -37.24 11.59 4.98
CA HIS A 870 -36.90 10.90 3.74
C HIS A 870 -35.38 10.72 3.56
N LEU A 871 -34.55 11.43 4.33
CA LEU A 871 -33.10 11.30 4.37
C LEU A 871 -32.69 10.36 5.51
N TYR A 872 -31.95 9.31 5.20
CA TYR A 872 -31.50 8.30 6.17
C TYR A 872 -30.11 7.76 5.84
N ASP A 873 -29.40 7.28 6.85
CA ASP A 873 -27.99 6.86 6.73
C ASP A 873 -27.08 7.95 6.14
N CYS A 874 -27.42 9.21 6.41
CA CYS A 874 -26.65 10.40 6.09
C CYS A 874 -26.71 11.41 7.26
N LEU A 875 -25.75 12.32 7.28
CA LEU A 875 -25.69 13.44 8.23
C LEU A 875 -26.19 14.70 7.52
N VAL A 876 -27.33 15.24 7.93
CA VAL A 876 -27.91 16.45 7.32
C VAL A 876 -27.41 17.69 8.05
N PHE A 877 -26.73 18.57 7.33
CA PHE A 877 -26.21 19.84 7.83
C PHE A 877 -27.16 21.01 7.57
N PRO A 878 -27.17 22.02 8.45
CA PRO A 878 -27.96 23.23 8.29
C PRO A 878 -27.36 24.12 7.19
N GLN A 879 -28.23 24.81 6.44
CA GLN A 879 -27.84 25.90 5.55
C GLN A 879 -27.80 27.28 6.26
N LYS A 880 -28.05 27.32 7.56
CA LYS A 880 -28.04 28.51 8.42
C LYS A 880 -26.75 28.59 9.25
N GLY A 881 -26.41 29.82 9.64
CA GLY A 881 -25.30 30.12 10.55
C GLY A 881 -24.22 30.99 9.94
N GLU A 882 -23.17 31.23 10.73
CA GLU A 882 -22.04 32.08 10.31
C GLU A 882 -21.05 31.36 9.39
N ARG A 883 -20.79 30.07 9.65
CA ARG A 883 -19.84 29.22 8.92
C ARG A 883 -20.42 27.80 8.81
N PRO A 884 -20.31 27.11 7.67
CA PRO A 884 -20.85 25.76 7.51
C PRO A 884 -20.07 24.75 8.34
N HIS A 885 -20.78 23.86 9.05
CA HIS A 885 -20.18 22.85 9.91
C HIS A 885 -19.27 21.86 9.16
N THR A 886 -19.48 21.67 7.86
CA THR A 886 -18.58 20.91 6.98
C THR A 886 -17.19 21.56 6.94
N ASN A 887 -17.13 22.86 6.70
CA ASN A 887 -15.87 23.61 6.68
C ASN A 887 -15.22 23.68 8.07
N GLU A 888 -16.01 23.74 9.15
CA GLU A 888 -15.48 23.67 10.52
C GLU A 888 -14.82 22.32 10.84
N ALA A 889 -15.26 21.23 10.19
CA ALA A 889 -14.74 19.88 10.37
C ALA A 889 -13.69 19.54 9.31
N SER A 890 -12.42 19.90 9.55
CA SER A 890 -11.29 19.58 8.66
C SER A 890 -11.43 20.15 7.23
N GLY A 891 -12.01 21.35 7.10
CA GLY A 891 -12.16 22.05 5.82
C GLY A 891 -12.96 21.27 4.78
N SER A 892 -13.93 20.47 5.24
CA SER A 892 -14.69 19.53 4.41
C SER A 892 -15.77 20.22 3.57
N ASP A 893 -16.26 19.52 2.56
CA ASP A 893 -17.35 19.92 1.67
C ASP A 893 -18.40 18.79 1.56
N LEU A 894 -19.42 18.97 0.72
CA LEU A 894 -20.47 17.97 0.49
C LEU A 894 -20.26 17.20 -0.83
N ASP A 895 -19.00 16.98 -1.25
CA ASP A 895 -18.69 16.28 -2.51
C ASP A 895 -18.57 14.75 -2.40
N GLY A 896 -18.88 14.23 -1.21
CA GLY A 896 -18.95 12.82 -0.84
C GLY A 896 -18.13 12.45 0.40
N ASP A 897 -17.76 13.43 1.22
CA ASP A 897 -17.06 13.22 2.48
C ASP A 897 -17.91 12.40 3.48
N LEU A 898 -17.23 11.52 4.23
CA LEU A 898 -17.80 10.70 5.28
C LEU A 898 -17.39 11.24 6.65
N TYR A 899 -18.36 11.35 7.55
CA TYR A 899 -18.21 11.85 8.90
C TYR A 899 -18.39 10.72 9.90
N PHE A 900 -17.49 10.62 10.87
CA PHE A 900 -17.72 9.82 12.06
C PHE A 900 -18.72 10.57 12.93
N VAL A 901 -19.81 9.91 13.29
CA VAL A 901 -20.87 10.46 14.14
C VAL A 901 -21.13 9.49 15.27
N THR A 902 -21.16 9.98 16.51
CA THR A 902 -21.53 9.17 17.68
C THR A 902 -22.40 9.97 18.64
N TRP A 903 -23.43 9.31 19.17
CA TRP A 903 -24.31 9.82 20.22
C TRP A 903 -24.08 9.11 21.57
N GLU A 904 -22.93 8.42 21.69
CA GLU A 904 -22.45 7.85 22.94
C GLU A 904 -22.08 8.95 23.95
N GLU A 905 -22.84 9.05 25.04
CA GLU A 905 -22.69 10.11 26.05
C GLU A 905 -21.27 10.13 26.66
N ALA A 906 -20.65 8.97 26.85
CA ALA A 906 -19.31 8.87 27.40
C ALA A 906 -18.20 9.45 26.49
N LEU A 907 -18.48 9.63 25.18
CA LEU A 907 -17.54 10.22 24.21
C LEU A 907 -17.78 11.71 23.98
N ILE A 908 -18.86 12.27 24.51
CA ILE A 908 -19.10 13.72 24.45
C ILE A 908 -18.10 14.40 25.39
N PRO A 909 -17.29 15.35 24.91
CA PRO A 909 -16.37 16.10 25.77
C PRO A 909 -17.10 16.73 26.96
N PRO A 910 -16.51 16.74 28.17
CA PRO A 910 -17.16 17.31 29.36
C PRO A 910 -17.61 18.76 29.23
N SER A 911 -16.95 19.55 28.37
CA SER A 911 -17.34 20.93 28.05
C SER A 911 -18.71 21.03 27.37
N LYS A 912 -19.17 19.95 26.72
CA LYS A 912 -20.36 19.89 25.84
C LYS A 912 -20.38 20.95 24.75
N LYS A 913 -19.21 21.52 24.41
CA LYS A 913 -19.04 22.61 23.46
C LYS A 913 -17.89 22.32 22.52
N SER A 914 -18.07 22.69 21.27
CA SER A 914 -17.03 22.62 20.26
C SER A 914 -15.91 23.64 20.55
N SER A 915 -14.65 23.23 20.35
CA SER A 915 -13.52 24.16 20.32
C SER A 915 -13.58 25.05 19.08
N GLN A 916 -12.82 26.14 19.07
CA GLN A 916 -12.73 27.01 17.90
C GLN A 916 -12.14 26.22 16.71
N PRO A 917 -12.82 26.18 15.55
CA PRO A 917 -12.31 25.50 14.37
C PRO A 917 -11.12 26.25 13.78
N MET A 918 -10.20 25.53 13.15
CA MET A 918 -9.09 26.13 12.40
C MET A 918 -9.65 26.90 11.19
N GLN A 919 -8.92 27.93 10.74
CA GLN A 919 -9.23 28.56 9.46
C GLN A 919 -8.66 27.73 8.32
N TYR A 920 -9.54 27.34 7.40
CA TYR A 920 -9.24 26.52 6.23
C TYR A 920 -9.27 27.39 4.97
N ASP A 921 -8.66 28.58 5.05
CA ASP A 921 -8.67 29.51 3.93
C ASP A 921 -7.91 28.91 2.74
N PRO A 922 -8.50 28.91 1.54
CA PRO A 922 -7.83 28.39 0.36
C PRO A 922 -6.61 29.27 0.05
N ASP A 923 -5.43 28.65 0.06
CA ASP A 923 -4.20 29.31 -0.37
C ASP A 923 -4.31 29.81 -1.82
N GLU A 924 -3.65 30.94 -2.12
CA GLU A 924 -3.58 31.47 -3.48
C GLU A 924 -2.97 30.42 -4.43
N PRO A 925 -3.74 29.92 -5.40
CA PRO A 925 -3.26 28.90 -6.32
C PRO A 925 -2.15 29.48 -7.19
N ARG A 926 -1.07 28.71 -7.41
CA ARG A 926 -0.03 29.11 -8.35
C ARG A 926 -0.57 29.00 -9.77
N GLU A 927 -0.79 30.13 -10.42
CA GLU A 927 -1.30 30.20 -11.78
C GLU A 927 -0.18 30.51 -12.78
N LEU A 928 -0.30 29.94 -13.98
CA LEU A 928 0.50 30.33 -15.13
C LEU A 928 -0.11 31.58 -15.80
N HIS A 929 0.73 32.40 -16.44
CA HIS A 929 0.25 33.51 -17.27
C HIS A 929 -0.53 33.06 -18.52
N ARG A 930 -0.37 31.79 -18.90
CA ARG A 930 -1.07 31.12 -20.01
C ARG A 930 -1.93 29.95 -19.50
N PRO A 931 -2.96 29.50 -20.24
CA PRO A 931 -3.58 28.21 -19.97
C PRO A 931 -2.55 27.07 -20.02
N VAL A 932 -2.79 26.03 -19.20
CA VAL A 932 -1.98 24.80 -19.24
C VAL A 932 -2.04 24.23 -20.66
N THR A 933 -0.87 23.99 -21.25
CA THR A 933 -0.80 23.60 -22.65
C THR A 933 -0.57 22.10 -22.78
N HIS A 934 -1.44 21.43 -23.54
CA HIS A 934 -1.35 19.99 -23.80
C HIS A 934 -0.54 19.66 -25.07
N LYS A 935 -0.11 20.68 -25.82
CA LYS A 935 0.71 20.61 -27.04
C LYS A 935 1.92 21.52 -26.91
N CYS A 936 3.14 20.99 -27.01
CA CYS A 936 4.33 21.82 -27.21
C CYS A 936 5.07 21.39 -28.48
N ALA A 937 5.36 22.36 -29.35
CA ALA A 937 6.35 22.19 -30.41
C ALA A 937 7.74 22.37 -29.81
N LYS A 938 8.74 21.62 -30.27
CA LYS A 938 10.13 22.04 -30.12
C LYS A 938 10.31 23.30 -30.98
N GLU A 939 10.57 24.44 -30.36
CA GLU A 939 11.29 25.50 -31.07
C GLU A 939 12.72 25.00 -31.22
N GLU A 940 13.05 24.46 -32.39
CA GLU A 940 14.44 24.15 -32.74
C GLU A 940 15.14 25.47 -33.08
N GLU A 941 16.12 25.85 -32.26
CA GLU A 941 17.10 26.90 -32.56
C GLU A 941 18.05 26.48 -33.71
N ASN A 942 17.54 26.06 -34.87
CA ASN A 942 18.26 26.11 -36.16
C ASN A 942 17.37 25.75 -37.36
N PRO A 943 16.93 26.71 -38.19
CA PRO A 943 16.04 26.46 -39.33
C PRO A 943 16.71 25.84 -40.59
N GLN A 944 17.93 25.31 -40.47
CA GLN A 944 18.65 24.71 -41.59
C GLN A 944 19.01 23.27 -41.24
N MET A 945 18.06 22.35 -41.45
CA MET A 945 18.22 20.91 -41.78
C MET A 945 16.90 20.19 -41.45
N VAL A 946 15.87 20.36 -42.27
CA VAL A 946 14.61 19.60 -42.17
C VAL A 946 14.19 19.12 -43.56
N GLU A 947 14.60 17.90 -43.93
CA GLU A 947 14.06 17.16 -45.09
C GLU A 947 13.47 15.79 -44.71
N SER A 948 13.27 15.50 -43.43
CA SER A 948 12.51 14.33 -42.99
C SER A 948 11.40 14.77 -42.03
N GLY A 949 10.16 14.83 -42.52
CA GLY A 949 8.98 15.43 -41.86
C GLY A 949 8.47 14.73 -40.61
N ALA A 950 9.29 14.58 -39.57
CA ALA A 950 8.87 14.15 -38.24
C ALA A 950 8.92 15.34 -37.27
N GLN A 951 7.85 16.16 -37.24
CA GLN A 951 7.64 17.11 -36.13
C GLN A 951 7.37 16.30 -34.85
N SER A 952 8.34 16.25 -33.94
CA SER A 952 8.20 15.60 -32.63
C SER A 952 7.44 16.54 -31.68
N TRP A 953 6.20 16.19 -31.35
CA TRP A 953 5.38 16.91 -30.37
C TRP A 953 5.62 16.33 -28.97
N GLU A 954 5.86 17.20 -27.98
CA GLU A 954 5.84 16.82 -26.57
C GLU A 954 4.48 17.21 -25.96
N TYR A 955 3.79 16.23 -25.37
CA TYR A 955 2.46 16.42 -24.80
C TYR A 955 2.53 16.54 -23.27
N ASN A 956 1.67 17.37 -22.67
CA ASN A 956 1.48 17.44 -21.21
C ASN A 956 2.73 17.80 -20.37
N LEU A 957 3.72 18.51 -20.91
CA LEU A 957 4.96 18.85 -20.19
C LEU A 957 4.72 19.53 -18.83
N ASP A 958 3.80 20.50 -18.76
CA ASP A 958 3.44 21.17 -17.52
C ASP A 958 2.96 20.16 -16.46
N ILE A 959 2.13 19.18 -16.87
CA ILE A 959 1.57 18.14 -15.99
C ILE A 959 2.63 17.11 -15.58
N ILE A 960 3.50 16.72 -16.50
CA ILE A 960 4.64 15.80 -16.24
C ILE A 960 5.60 16.44 -15.24
N GLU A 961 5.89 17.73 -15.39
CA GLU A 961 6.73 18.47 -14.46
C GLU A 961 6.09 18.55 -13.07
N PHE A 962 4.78 18.82 -13.01
CA PHE A 962 4.03 18.79 -11.76
C PHE A 962 4.05 17.41 -11.07
N PHE A 963 3.82 16.32 -11.83
CA PHE A 963 3.90 14.95 -11.32
C PHE A 963 5.29 14.64 -10.75
N SER A 964 6.34 14.97 -11.50
CA SER A 964 7.74 14.74 -11.09
C SER A 964 8.11 15.56 -9.85
N LYS A 965 7.66 16.82 -9.77
CA LYS A 965 7.85 17.68 -8.59
C LYS A 965 7.11 17.13 -7.37
N ASN A 966 5.89 16.62 -7.52
CA ASN A 966 5.14 16.02 -6.42
C ASN A 966 5.87 14.82 -5.82
N MET A 967 6.42 13.92 -6.65
CA MET A 967 7.10 12.72 -6.17
C MET A 967 8.25 13.01 -5.20
N VAL A 968 8.88 14.18 -5.32
CA VAL A 968 9.99 14.64 -4.46
C VAL A 968 9.49 15.30 -3.17
N ASN A 969 8.32 15.94 -3.21
CA ASN A 969 7.85 16.87 -2.16
C ASN A 969 6.62 16.37 -1.39
N GLU A 970 6.29 15.07 -1.47
CA GLU A 970 5.15 14.51 -0.76
C GLU A 970 5.45 14.26 0.73
N HIS A 971 4.88 15.09 1.60
CA HIS A 971 5.17 15.10 3.05
C HIS A 971 3.96 14.80 3.95
N LEU A 972 2.73 14.68 3.41
CA LEU A 972 1.50 14.55 4.21
C LEU A 972 1.58 13.44 5.27
N GLY A 973 1.99 12.23 4.85
CA GLY A 973 2.12 11.11 5.78
C GLY A 973 3.15 11.33 6.89
N SER A 974 4.24 12.05 6.61
CA SER A 974 5.26 12.40 7.62
C SER A 974 4.72 13.42 8.61
N ILE A 975 3.97 14.42 8.12
CA ILE A 975 3.36 15.47 8.94
C ILE A 975 2.32 14.86 9.90
N CYS A 976 1.40 14.03 9.40
CA CYS A 976 0.41 13.35 10.25
C CYS A 976 1.05 12.44 11.30
N ASN A 977 2.11 11.71 10.94
CA ASN A 977 2.84 10.88 11.89
C ASN A 977 3.52 11.73 12.97
N ALA A 978 4.14 12.85 12.59
CA ALA A 978 4.74 13.77 13.54
C ALA A 978 3.72 14.37 14.50
N HIS A 979 2.53 14.70 14.01
CA HIS A 979 1.44 15.18 14.85
C HIS A 979 1.10 14.17 15.95
N VAL A 980 0.96 12.88 15.60
CA VAL A 980 0.71 11.82 16.57
C VAL A 980 1.81 11.77 17.63
N VAL A 981 3.10 11.85 17.24
CA VAL A 981 4.21 11.83 18.19
C VAL A 981 4.19 13.03 19.14
N HIS A 982 4.11 14.26 18.60
CA HIS A 982 4.11 15.46 19.44
C HIS A 982 2.88 15.53 20.34
N SER A 983 1.72 15.09 19.85
CA SER A 983 0.50 15.00 20.66
C SER A 983 0.61 13.97 21.79
N ASP A 984 1.40 12.92 21.60
CA ASP A 984 1.62 11.89 22.61
C ASP A 984 2.61 12.36 23.69
N LEU A 985 3.65 13.11 23.30
CA LEU A 985 4.66 13.66 24.22
C LEU A 985 4.17 14.85 25.04
N SER A 986 3.32 15.70 24.47
CA SER A 986 2.86 16.94 25.14
C SER A 986 1.77 16.66 26.16
N GLU A 987 1.83 17.28 27.34
CA GLU A 987 0.73 17.22 28.32
C GLU A 987 -0.57 17.86 27.78
N HIS A 988 -0.44 18.85 26.88
CA HIS A 988 -1.56 19.53 26.22
C HIS A 988 -2.12 18.75 25.01
N GLY A 989 -1.57 17.58 24.68
CA GLY A 989 -2.09 16.73 23.62
C GLY A 989 -2.02 17.40 22.24
N ALA A 990 -3.13 17.34 21.50
CA ALA A 990 -3.25 17.98 20.18
C ALA A 990 -3.37 19.52 20.24
N SER A 991 -3.57 20.10 21.43
CA SER A 991 -3.61 21.55 21.63
C SER A 991 -2.21 22.19 21.75
N ASP A 992 -1.15 21.37 21.72
CA ASP A 992 0.23 21.86 21.70
C ASP A 992 0.51 22.69 20.45
N GLU A 993 1.27 23.78 20.57
CA GLU A 993 1.61 24.69 19.46
C GLU A 993 2.24 23.94 18.28
N LYS A 994 3.08 22.93 18.54
CA LYS A 994 3.66 22.09 17.48
C LYS A 994 2.59 21.29 16.74
N CYS A 995 1.59 20.78 17.45
CA CYS A 995 0.47 20.03 16.89
C CYS A 995 -0.43 20.93 16.04
N ILE A 996 -0.77 22.12 16.52
CA ILE A 996 -1.53 23.12 15.74
C ILE A 996 -0.78 23.47 14.45
N ARG A 997 0.52 23.76 14.53
CA ARG A 997 1.33 24.04 13.35
C ARG A 997 1.40 22.86 12.38
N LEU A 998 1.44 21.63 12.89
CA LEU A 998 1.40 20.42 12.05
C LEU A 998 0.04 20.22 11.40
N ALA A 999 -1.07 20.59 12.06
CA ALA A 999 -2.41 20.54 11.50
C ALA A 999 -2.55 21.53 10.33
N GLU A 1000 -2.04 22.77 10.47
CA GLU A 1000 -1.98 23.76 9.39
C GLU A 1000 -1.20 23.23 8.17
N LEU A 1001 0.00 22.68 8.41
CA LEU A 1001 0.83 22.11 7.34
C LEU A 1001 0.17 20.92 6.66
N ALA A 1002 -0.57 20.10 7.42
CA ALA A 1002 -1.31 18.96 6.89
C ALA A 1002 -2.47 19.41 5.99
N ALA A 1003 -3.21 20.46 6.37
CA ALA A 1003 -4.30 21.01 5.56
C ALA A 1003 -3.78 21.48 4.19
N ILE A 1004 -2.67 22.23 4.16
CA ILE A 1004 -2.03 22.66 2.92
C ILE A 1004 -1.56 21.45 2.08
N ALA A 1005 -1.01 20.42 2.73
CA ALA A 1005 -0.53 19.22 2.04
C ALA A 1005 -1.68 18.36 1.46
N VAL A 1006 -2.85 18.33 2.09
CA VAL A 1006 -4.05 17.63 1.57
C VAL A 1006 -4.52 18.26 0.26
N ASP A 1007 -4.47 19.60 0.17
CA ASP A 1007 -4.89 20.33 -1.02
C ASP A 1007 -3.81 20.51 -2.08
N PHE A 1008 -2.57 20.07 -1.83
CA PHE A 1008 -1.48 20.07 -2.81
C PHE A 1008 -1.90 19.53 -4.20
N PRO A 1009 -2.61 18.39 -4.33
CA PRO A 1009 -3.03 17.87 -5.63
C PRO A 1009 -3.97 18.81 -6.41
N LYS A 1010 -4.59 19.78 -5.73
CA LYS A 1010 -5.50 20.78 -6.31
C LYS A 1010 -4.83 22.16 -6.44
N THR A 1011 -3.95 22.55 -5.52
CA THR A 1011 -3.35 23.91 -5.48
C THR A 1011 -1.96 23.97 -6.10
N GLY A 1012 -1.20 22.88 -6.01
CA GLY A 1012 0.20 22.77 -6.40
C GLY A 1012 1.19 23.40 -5.41
N LYS A 1013 0.76 23.75 -4.20
CA LYS A 1013 1.60 24.42 -3.20
C LYS A 1013 2.40 23.44 -2.35
N ILE A 1014 3.69 23.35 -2.61
CA ILE A 1014 4.62 22.45 -1.88
C ILE A 1014 4.71 22.86 -0.41
N VAL A 1015 4.55 21.87 0.49
CA VAL A 1015 4.74 22.04 1.93
C VAL A 1015 6.08 21.46 2.33
N SER A 1016 6.96 22.26 2.93
CA SER A 1016 8.19 21.77 3.54
C SER A 1016 7.99 21.58 5.05
N MET A 1017 8.33 20.39 5.57
CA MET A 1017 8.27 20.14 7.01
C MET A 1017 9.50 20.75 7.73
N PRO A 1018 9.30 21.71 8.66
CA PRO A 1018 10.39 22.31 9.44
C PRO A 1018 11.16 21.26 10.24
N ALA A 1019 12.47 21.46 10.40
CA ALA A 1019 13.35 20.51 11.09
C ALA A 1019 12.94 20.29 12.55
N GLN A 1020 12.53 21.35 13.26
CA GLN A 1020 12.11 21.27 14.67
C GLN A 1020 10.83 20.46 14.90
N LEU A 1021 10.01 20.25 13.87
CA LEU A 1021 8.78 19.46 13.96
C LEU A 1021 9.00 17.98 13.62
N LYS A 1022 10.19 17.59 13.15
CA LYS A 1022 10.50 16.19 12.81
C LYS A 1022 10.78 15.38 14.08
N PRO A 1023 10.01 14.31 14.38
CA PRO A 1023 10.26 13.48 15.55
C PRO A 1023 11.57 12.69 15.41
N LYS A 1024 12.30 12.57 16.52
CA LYS A 1024 13.52 11.74 16.62
C LYS A 1024 13.24 10.33 17.11
N LEU A 1025 12.25 10.19 17.99
CA LEU A 1025 11.73 8.93 18.52
C LEU A 1025 10.22 8.87 18.26
N TYR A 1026 9.68 7.66 18.24
CA TYR A 1026 8.26 7.38 17.97
C TYR A 1026 7.65 6.60 19.15
N PRO A 1027 6.35 6.71 19.43
CA PRO A 1027 5.75 5.90 20.48
C PRO A 1027 5.68 4.42 20.07
N ASP A 1028 5.74 3.53 21.05
CA ASP A 1028 5.76 2.07 20.90
C ASP A 1028 4.58 1.52 20.06
N PHE A 1029 3.41 2.15 20.14
CA PHE A 1029 2.24 1.74 19.35
C PHE A 1029 2.37 2.03 17.84
N MET A 1030 3.38 2.78 17.40
CA MET A 1030 3.67 2.99 15.96
C MET A 1030 4.52 1.87 15.35
N GLY A 1031 4.90 0.84 16.13
CA GLY A 1031 5.57 -0.36 15.61
C GLY A 1031 6.94 -0.09 14.99
N LYS A 1032 7.65 0.94 15.46
CA LYS A 1032 9.04 1.20 15.10
C LYS A 1032 9.97 0.26 15.89
N GLU A 1033 11.19 0.12 15.41
CA GLU A 1033 12.23 -0.63 16.12
C GLU A 1033 12.46 -0.04 17.52
N GLU A 1034 12.90 -0.86 18.47
CA GLU A 1034 13.04 -0.45 19.89
C GLU A 1034 13.93 0.80 20.06
N PHE A 1035 14.99 0.93 19.25
CA PHE A 1035 15.92 2.07 19.31
C PHE A 1035 15.33 3.38 18.76
N GLN A 1036 14.28 3.30 17.95
CA GLN A 1036 13.51 4.42 17.42
C GLN A 1036 12.22 4.66 18.21
N SER A 1037 12.02 3.93 19.31
CA SER A 1037 10.76 3.90 20.04
C SER A 1037 10.89 4.36 21.48
N TYR A 1038 9.83 4.96 22.03
CA TYR A 1038 9.66 5.19 23.46
C TYR A 1038 8.32 4.59 23.93
N LYS A 1039 8.24 4.21 25.21
CA LYS A 1039 7.00 3.68 25.79
C LYS A 1039 6.02 4.84 26.05
N SER A 1040 4.92 4.90 25.31
CA SER A 1040 3.89 5.92 25.54
C SER A 1040 3.13 5.64 26.84
N ASN A 1041 2.98 6.66 27.69
CA ASN A 1041 2.18 6.57 28.93
C ASN A 1041 0.72 6.96 28.73
N LYS A 1042 0.35 7.50 27.56
CA LYS A 1042 -1.02 7.90 27.23
C LYS A 1042 -1.88 6.70 26.83
N ILE A 1043 -3.18 6.97 26.66
CA ILE A 1043 -4.18 5.95 26.35
C ILE A 1043 -3.83 5.10 25.14
N LEU A 1044 -3.32 5.66 24.04
CA LEU A 1044 -2.97 4.89 22.84
C LEU A 1044 -1.88 3.84 23.12
N GLY A 1045 -0.83 4.20 23.87
CA GLY A 1045 0.21 3.25 24.28
C GLY A 1045 -0.33 2.15 25.19
N ARG A 1046 -1.22 2.50 26.12
CA ARG A 1046 -1.88 1.54 27.02
C ARG A 1046 -2.76 0.56 26.25
N LEU A 1047 -3.60 1.07 25.34
CA LEU A 1047 -4.49 0.26 24.49
C LEU A 1047 -3.70 -0.70 23.61
N TYR A 1048 -2.60 -0.24 23.00
CA TYR A 1048 -1.74 -1.07 22.16
C TYR A 1048 -1.12 -2.25 22.92
N ARG A 1049 -0.53 -1.98 24.10
CA ARG A 1049 0.11 -3.02 24.90
C ARG A 1049 -0.88 -4.06 25.42
N HIS A 1050 -2.11 -3.66 25.74
CA HIS A 1050 -3.18 -4.59 26.12
C HIS A 1050 -3.49 -5.61 25.02
N ILE A 1051 -3.43 -5.22 23.74
CA ILE A 1051 -3.74 -6.10 22.61
C ILE A 1051 -2.51 -6.90 22.15
N LYS A 1052 -1.30 -6.35 22.28
CA LYS A 1052 -0.06 -7.00 21.84
C LYS A 1052 0.04 -8.44 22.37
N ASP A 1053 -0.22 -8.62 23.66
CA ASP A 1053 -0.15 -9.93 24.32
C ASP A 1053 -1.30 -10.88 23.95
N ALA A 1054 -2.50 -10.35 23.68
CA ALA A 1054 -3.66 -11.14 23.26
C ALA A 1054 -3.53 -11.62 21.80
N TYR A 1055 -3.06 -10.73 20.92
CA TYR A 1055 -2.90 -11.01 19.50
C TYR A 1055 -1.78 -12.03 19.23
N ASP A 1056 -0.64 -11.91 19.90
CA ASP A 1056 0.49 -12.81 19.65
C ASP A 1056 0.18 -14.27 20.06
N LYS A 1057 -0.73 -14.48 21.03
CA LYS A 1057 -1.31 -15.80 21.35
C LYS A 1057 -2.27 -16.31 20.27
N ASP A 1058 -3.20 -15.46 19.85
CA ASP A 1058 -4.22 -15.80 18.84
C ASP A 1058 -3.65 -16.09 17.45
N VAL A 1059 -2.59 -15.40 17.03
CA VAL A 1059 -1.90 -15.71 15.76
C VAL A 1059 -1.27 -17.09 15.79
N SER A 1060 -0.77 -17.51 16.96
CA SER A 1060 -0.19 -18.83 17.15
C SER A 1060 -1.28 -19.91 17.08
N GLU A 1061 -2.44 -19.70 17.72
CA GLU A 1061 -3.57 -20.64 17.71
C GLU A 1061 -4.34 -20.69 16.37
N SER A 1062 -4.50 -19.55 15.68
CA SER A 1062 -5.20 -19.48 14.38
C SER A 1062 -4.40 -20.11 13.22
N SER A 1063 -3.11 -20.36 13.43
CA SER A 1063 -2.24 -21.11 12.51
C SER A 1063 -2.55 -22.61 12.51
N GLU A 1064 -3.30 -23.13 13.49
CA GLU A 1064 -3.59 -24.56 13.70
C GLU A 1064 -4.97 -25.00 13.16
N LEU A 1065 -5.73 -24.11 12.51
CA LEU A 1065 -7.09 -24.39 11.99
C LEU A 1065 -7.09 -25.02 10.59
N ASN A 1066 -6.26 -26.03 10.35
CA ASN A 1066 -6.35 -26.86 9.16
C ASN A 1066 -7.40 -27.96 9.41
N PHE A 1067 -8.60 -27.81 8.85
CA PHE A 1067 -9.62 -28.86 8.93
C PHE A 1067 -9.26 -30.02 8.02
N GLY A 1068 -9.02 -31.20 8.60
CA GLY A 1068 -8.88 -32.44 7.84
C GLY A 1068 -10.23 -32.91 7.28
N ALA A 1069 -10.20 -33.84 6.33
CA ALA A 1069 -11.43 -34.46 5.81
C ALA A 1069 -12.26 -35.15 6.92
N SER A 1070 -11.61 -35.55 8.03
CA SER A 1070 -12.24 -36.13 9.22
C SER A 1070 -13.00 -35.14 10.10
N ASP A 1071 -12.78 -33.84 9.93
CA ASP A 1071 -13.30 -32.79 10.84
C ASP A 1071 -14.56 -32.11 10.29
N ILE A 1072 -15.04 -32.53 9.11
CA ILE A 1072 -16.23 -31.98 8.45
C ILE A 1072 -17.46 -32.77 8.91
N ASN A 1073 -18.25 -32.17 9.78
CA ASN A 1073 -19.53 -32.74 10.21
C ASN A 1073 -20.60 -32.53 9.13
N TYR A 1074 -21.25 -33.62 8.74
CA TYR A 1074 -22.37 -33.59 7.82
C TYR A 1074 -23.71 -33.47 8.57
N ASP A 1075 -24.50 -32.43 8.26
CA ASP A 1075 -25.79 -32.16 8.90
C ASP A 1075 -26.94 -32.74 8.07
N ALA A 1076 -27.48 -33.87 8.53
CA ALA A 1076 -28.57 -34.57 7.84
C ALA A 1076 -29.88 -33.76 7.80
N ASP A 1077 -30.08 -32.79 8.69
CA ASP A 1077 -31.28 -31.94 8.70
C ASP A 1077 -31.40 -31.09 7.43
N LEU A 1078 -30.29 -30.89 6.69
CA LEU A 1078 -30.24 -30.14 5.44
C LEU A 1078 -30.54 -31.00 4.20
N GLU A 1079 -30.79 -32.30 4.36
CA GLU A 1079 -31.21 -33.19 3.27
C GLU A 1079 -32.71 -33.12 3.04
N ILE A 1080 -33.11 -32.83 1.80
CA ILE A 1080 -34.52 -32.82 1.38
C ILE A 1080 -34.75 -33.83 0.25
N THR A 1081 -35.91 -34.49 0.28
CA THR A 1081 -36.40 -35.37 -0.77
C THR A 1081 -36.56 -34.62 -2.12
N GLY A 1082 -35.99 -35.21 -3.18
CA GLY A 1082 -35.94 -34.60 -4.53
C GLY A 1082 -34.71 -33.71 -4.79
N SER A 1083 -33.75 -33.65 -3.87
CA SER A 1083 -32.44 -32.99 -4.11
C SER A 1083 -31.55 -33.76 -5.10
N ALA A 1084 -31.73 -35.08 -5.21
CA ALA A 1084 -30.95 -35.96 -6.08
C ALA A 1084 -30.94 -35.50 -7.55
N ASP A 1085 -32.04 -34.94 -8.03
CA ASP A 1085 -32.19 -34.43 -9.40
C ASP A 1085 -31.19 -33.31 -9.73
N TYR A 1086 -30.74 -32.58 -8.72
CA TYR A 1086 -29.85 -31.43 -8.86
C TYR A 1086 -28.38 -31.74 -8.55
N ILE A 1087 -28.05 -32.94 -8.04
CA ILE A 1087 -26.69 -33.29 -7.57
C ILE A 1087 -25.66 -33.21 -8.69
N ALA A 1088 -26.00 -33.70 -9.89
CA ALA A 1088 -25.08 -33.69 -11.03
C ALA A 1088 -24.72 -32.27 -11.48
N ASP A 1089 -25.70 -31.36 -11.56
CA ASP A 1089 -25.46 -29.95 -11.86
C ASP A 1089 -24.70 -29.26 -10.72
N ALA A 1090 -25.14 -29.47 -9.48
CA ALA A 1090 -24.50 -28.92 -8.28
C ALA A 1090 -23.01 -29.27 -8.20
N TRP A 1091 -22.64 -30.52 -8.50
CA TRP A 1091 -21.23 -30.93 -8.55
C TRP A 1091 -20.45 -30.18 -9.63
N ALA A 1092 -21.01 -30.05 -10.84
CA ALA A 1092 -20.37 -29.32 -11.92
C ALA A 1092 -20.16 -27.83 -11.57
N LYS A 1093 -21.13 -27.20 -10.90
CA LYS A 1093 -21.04 -25.82 -10.41
C LYS A 1093 -20.03 -25.69 -9.27
N LYS A 1094 -20.04 -26.60 -8.28
CA LYS A 1094 -19.05 -26.63 -7.19
C LYS A 1094 -17.62 -26.69 -7.72
N CYS A 1095 -17.35 -27.59 -8.66
CA CYS A 1095 -16.04 -27.68 -9.29
C CYS A 1095 -15.65 -26.38 -9.99
N SER A 1096 -16.59 -25.67 -10.62
CA SER A 1096 -16.34 -24.36 -11.23
C SER A 1096 -16.00 -23.31 -10.17
N TYR A 1097 -16.82 -23.22 -9.12
CA TYR A 1097 -16.66 -22.27 -8.04
C TYR A 1097 -15.32 -22.44 -7.31
N ASN A 1098 -15.01 -23.65 -6.86
CA ASN A 1098 -13.77 -23.94 -6.12
C ASN A 1098 -12.53 -23.53 -6.93
N ARG A 1099 -12.56 -23.72 -8.26
CA ARG A 1099 -11.44 -23.32 -9.12
C ARG A 1099 -11.28 -21.81 -9.21
N GLN A 1100 -12.37 -21.07 -9.41
CA GLN A 1100 -12.33 -19.61 -9.44
C GLN A 1100 -11.87 -19.05 -8.10
N LEU A 1101 -12.37 -19.61 -6.99
CA LEU A 1101 -11.98 -19.22 -5.64
C LEU A 1101 -10.50 -19.52 -5.34
N ILE A 1102 -10.00 -20.72 -5.65
CA ILE A 1102 -8.59 -21.07 -5.51
C ILE A 1102 -7.71 -20.14 -6.38
N GLY A 1103 -8.17 -19.80 -7.58
CA GLY A 1103 -7.52 -18.82 -8.45
C GLY A 1103 -7.36 -17.47 -7.75
N LEU A 1104 -8.44 -16.95 -7.14
CA LEU A 1104 -8.42 -15.71 -6.37
C LEU A 1104 -7.47 -15.81 -5.16
N LEU A 1105 -7.55 -16.89 -4.37
CA LEU A 1105 -6.69 -17.09 -3.20
C LEU A 1105 -5.21 -17.09 -3.60
N LYS A 1106 -4.84 -17.84 -4.64
CA LYS A 1106 -3.46 -17.91 -5.16
C LYS A 1106 -2.99 -16.58 -5.74
N GLN A 1107 -3.83 -15.88 -6.49
CA GLN A 1107 -3.51 -14.57 -7.08
C GLN A 1107 -3.17 -13.54 -6.01
N TYR A 1108 -3.97 -13.46 -4.95
CA TYR A 1108 -3.81 -12.47 -3.88
C TYR A 1108 -2.94 -12.98 -2.71
N LYS A 1109 -2.41 -14.20 -2.81
CA LYS A 1109 -1.63 -14.88 -1.76
C LYS A 1109 -2.36 -14.92 -0.42
N VAL A 1110 -3.67 -15.14 -0.48
CA VAL A 1110 -4.53 -15.36 0.70
C VAL A 1110 -4.56 -16.86 0.97
N LYS A 1111 -4.41 -17.24 2.24
CA LYS A 1111 -4.29 -18.64 2.66
C LYS A 1111 -5.64 -19.37 2.70
N ARG A 1112 -6.72 -18.66 3.05
CA ARG A 1112 -8.00 -19.26 3.44
C ARG A 1112 -9.20 -18.68 2.68
N GLU A 1113 -10.22 -19.50 2.43
CA GLU A 1113 -11.45 -19.02 1.78
C GLU A 1113 -12.26 -18.09 2.70
N GLU A 1114 -12.28 -18.35 4.00
CA GLU A 1114 -13.11 -17.62 4.96
C GLU A 1114 -12.67 -16.16 5.10
N GLU A 1115 -11.38 -15.88 4.87
CA GLU A 1115 -10.83 -14.52 4.79
C GLU A 1115 -11.47 -13.70 3.67
N VAL A 1116 -11.71 -14.35 2.54
CA VAL A 1116 -12.28 -13.72 1.36
C VAL A 1116 -13.80 -13.60 1.50
N VAL A 1117 -14.44 -14.64 2.05
CA VAL A 1117 -15.89 -14.69 2.30
C VAL A 1117 -16.34 -13.58 3.25
N THR A 1118 -15.58 -13.36 4.33
CA THR A 1118 -15.87 -12.33 5.33
C THR A 1118 -15.29 -10.95 4.97
N GLY A 1119 -14.45 -10.86 3.94
CA GLY A 1119 -13.64 -9.68 3.62
C GLY A 1119 -12.56 -9.34 4.65
N GLN A 1120 -12.36 -10.17 5.66
CA GLN A 1120 -11.42 -9.97 6.77
C GLN A 1120 -10.08 -10.63 6.47
N ILE A 1121 -9.28 -10.02 5.59
CA ILE A 1121 -8.03 -10.62 5.11
C ILE A 1121 -6.84 -10.24 6.02
N TRP A 1122 -6.08 -11.21 6.51
CA TRP A 1122 -4.83 -10.96 7.27
C TRP A 1122 -3.63 -11.74 6.74
N SER A 1123 -3.84 -12.83 6.01
CA SER A 1123 -2.75 -13.69 5.52
C SER A 1123 -2.02 -13.12 4.31
N MET A 1124 -2.58 -12.10 3.65
CA MET A 1124 -1.96 -11.41 2.52
C MET A 1124 -0.58 -10.85 2.91
N PRO A 1125 0.48 -11.08 2.09
CA PRO A 1125 1.81 -10.58 2.40
C PRO A 1125 1.81 -9.08 2.60
N LYS A 1126 2.60 -8.62 3.59
CA LYS A 1126 2.77 -7.21 3.92
C LYS A 1126 3.59 -6.49 2.86
N TYR A 1127 3.06 -6.36 1.65
CA TYR A 1127 3.50 -5.31 0.73
C TYR A 1127 3.12 -3.96 1.35
N ALA A 1128 3.93 -2.92 1.09
CA ALA A 1128 3.85 -1.60 1.72
C ALA A 1128 2.40 -1.21 2.13
N SER A 1129 2.19 -0.96 3.43
CA SER A 1129 0.90 -0.90 4.15
C SER A 1129 -0.23 -0.08 3.49
N LYS A 1130 0.10 0.86 2.59
CA LYS A 1130 -0.87 1.65 1.81
C LYS A 1130 -1.59 0.84 0.73
N LYS A 1131 -0.91 -0.09 0.03
CA LYS A 1131 -1.53 -0.89 -1.05
C LYS A 1131 -2.38 -2.06 -0.55
N LEU A 1132 -2.26 -2.41 0.72
CA LEU A 1132 -3.01 -3.50 1.33
C LEU A 1132 -4.51 -3.18 1.38
N GLY A 1133 -4.90 -1.92 1.58
CA GLY A 1133 -6.30 -1.49 1.56
C GLY A 1133 -6.95 -1.74 0.18
N ASP A 1134 -6.34 -1.21 -0.87
CA ASP A 1134 -6.82 -1.39 -2.25
C ASP A 1134 -6.87 -2.85 -2.68
N LEU A 1135 -5.86 -3.66 -2.29
CA LEU A 1135 -5.85 -5.09 -2.60
C LEU A 1135 -6.99 -5.84 -1.89
N LYS A 1136 -7.31 -5.48 -0.64
CA LYS A 1136 -8.45 -6.02 0.08
C LYS A 1136 -9.78 -5.65 -0.58
N GLU A 1137 -9.93 -4.38 -0.97
CA GLU A 1137 -11.14 -3.89 -1.66
C GLU A 1137 -11.34 -4.61 -2.99
N LYS A 1138 -10.28 -4.73 -3.81
CA LYS A 1138 -10.32 -5.48 -5.07
C LYS A 1138 -10.64 -6.96 -4.89
N LEU A 1139 -10.06 -7.62 -3.89
CA LEU A 1139 -10.37 -9.01 -3.58
C LEU A 1139 -11.83 -9.14 -3.15
N GLY A 1140 -12.32 -8.22 -2.32
CA GLY A 1140 -13.72 -8.12 -1.94
C GLY A 1140 -14.66 -7.95 -3.14
N HIS A 1141 -14.32 -7.09 -4.11
CA HIS A 1141 -15.09 -6.93 -5.36
C HIS A 1141 -15.04 -8.18 -6.24
N SER A 1142 -13.88 -8.81 -6.39
CA SER A 1142 -13.70 -10.01 -7.20
C SER A 1142 -14.52 -11.17 -6.63
N TYR A 1143 -14.47 -11.35 -5.32
CA TYR A 1143 -15.29 -12.34 -4.63
C TYR A 1143 -16.78 -11.98 -4.63
N GLY A 1144 -17.14 -10.71 -4.44
CA GLY A 1144 -18.52 -10.25 -4.54
C GLY A 1144 -19.12 -10.53 -5.93
N SER A 1145 -18.33 -10.37 -6.99
CA SER A 1145 -18.71 -10.72 -8.35
C SER A 1145 -18.88 -12.22 -8.53
N LEU A 1146 -17.92 -13.02 -8.02
CA LEU A 1146 -18.01 -14.48 -8.02
C LEU A 1146 -19.28 -14.97 -7.29
N ARG A 1147 -19.52 -14.47 -6.08
CA ARG A 1147 -20.71 -14.81 -5.28
C ARG A 1147 -21.99 -14.44 -6.03
N LYS A 1148 -22.03 -13.28 -6.70
CA LYS A 1148 -23.17 -12.82 -7.50
C LYS A 1148 -23.41 -13.70 -8.73
N GLU A 1149 -22.35 -14.07 -9.46
CA GLU A 1149 -22.43 -14.99 -10.61
C GLU A 1149 -23.04 -16.32 -10.18
N PHE A 1150 -22.48 -16.95 -9.14
CA PHE A 1150 -22.99 -18.24 -8.69
C PHE A 1150 -24.37 -18.13 -8.06
N ARG A 1151 -24.71 -17.00 -7.44
CA ARG A 1151 -26.08 -16.74 -6.99
C ARG A 1151 -27.06 -16.67 -8.17
N GLN A 1152 -26.68 -16.04 -9.28
CA GLN A 1152 -27.50 -16.03 -10.50
C GLN A 1152 -27.62 -17.42 -11.12
N LEU A 1153 -26.54 -18.21 -11.12
CA LEU A 1153 -26.58 -19.61 -11.58
C LEU A 1153 -27.48 -20.48 -10.69
N PHE A 1154 -27.52 -20.20 -9.39
CA PHE A 1154 -28.44 -20.83 -8.45
C PHE A 1154 -29.90 -20.45 -8.75
N GLU A 1155 -30.16 -19.17 -9.01
CA GLU A 1155 -31.51 -18.64 -9.30
C GLU A 1155 -31.99 -18.95 -10.73
N ASN A 1156 -31.09 -19.35 -11.64
CA ASN A 1156 -31.46 -19.73 -12.99
C ASN A 1156 -32.21 -21.07 -13.01
N MET A 1157 -33.46 -21.04 -13.45
CA MET A 1157 -34.38 -22.19 -13.53
C MET A 1157 -35.04 -22.21 -14.92
N ASP A 1158 -35.62 -23.35 -15.32
CA ASP A 1158 -36.22 -23.54 -16.65
C ASP A 1158 -37.48 -22.68 -16.85
N SER A 1159 -37.93 -22.50 -18.10
CA SER A 1159 -39.08 -21.65 -18.46
C SER A 1159 -40.38 -22.01 -17.76
N ASP A 1160 -40.56 -23.27 -17.39
CA ASP A 1160 -41.74 -23.76 -16.68
C ASP A 1160 -41.78 -23.30 -15.21
N PHE A 1161 -40.65 -22.80 -14.69
CA PHE A 1161 -40.52 -22.27 -13.34
C PHE A 1161 -41.29 -20.98 -13.11
N GLU A 1162 -41.43 -20.13 -14.13
CA GLU A 1162 -42.15 -18.86 -14.00
C GLU A 1162 -43.65 -19.05 -13.75
N GLN A 1163 -44.19 -20.21 -14.16
CA GLN A 1163 -45.61 -20.56 -14.03
C GLN A 1163 -45.98 -21.14 -12.66
N LEU A 1164 -44.99 -21.50 -11.82
CA LEU A 1164 -45.21 -22.08 -10.49
C LEU A 1164 -45.65 -21.03 -9.47
N ASN A 1165 -46.36 -21.47 -8.42
CA ASN A 1165 -46.65 -20.59 -7.29
C ASN A 1165 -45.39 -20.38 -6.42
N GLU A 1166 -45.38 -19.32 -5.60
CA GLU A 1166 -44.19 -18.93 -4.83
C GLU A 1166 -43.74 -20.00 -3.82
N ASP A 1167 -44.65 -20.81 -3.27
CA ASP A 1167 -44.31 -21.89 -2.35
C ASP A 1167 -43.66 -23.08 -3.07
N GLU A 1168 -44.11 -23.41 -4.29
CA GLU A 1168 -43.51 -24.41 -5.17
C GLU A 1168 -42.11 -23.97 -5.63
N LYS A 1169 -41.97 -22.69 -6.01
CA LYS A 1169 -40.67 -22.09 -6.34
C LYS A 1169 -39.68 -22.21 -5.19
N ASN A 1170 -40.09 -21.82 -3.98
CA ASN A 1170 -39.26 -21.94 -2.77
C ASN A 1170 -38.86 -23.41 -2.49
N LYS A 1171 -39.78 -24.37 -2.63
CA LYS A 1171 -39.47 -25.81 -2.46
C LYS A 1171 -38.43 -26.32 -3.46
N LEU A 1172 -38.49 -25.88 -4.72
CA LEU A 1172 -37.49 -26.23 -5.73
C LEU A 1172 -36.13 -25.62 -5.40
N TYR A 1173 -36.08 -24.35 -4.98
CA TYR A 1173 -34.84 -23.74 -4.53
C TYR A 1173 -34.26 -24.42 -3.28
N GLU A 1174 -35.10 -24.85 -2.34
CA GLU A 1174 -34.67 -25.63 -1.17
C GLU A 1174 -34.07 -27.00 -1.57
N ARG A 1175 -34.67 -27.71 -2.55
CA ARG A 1175 -34.08 -28.95 -3.11
C ARG A 1175 -32.72 -28.70 -3.75
N LYS A 1176 -32.58 -27.62 -4.52
CA LYS A 1176 -31.33 -27.22 -5.16
C LYS A 1176 -30.26 -26.81 -4.12
N ALA A 1177 -30.65 -26.07 -3.08
CA ALA A 1177 -29.77 -25.69 -1.97
C ALA A 1177 -29.27 -26.92 -1.19
N SER A 1178 -30.17 -27.87 -0.90
CA SER A 1178 -29.82 -29.15 -0.29
C SER A 1178 -28.81 -29.93 -1.14
N ALA A 1179 -28.97 -29.96 -2.46
CA ALA A 1179 -28.00 -30.57 -3.36
C ALA A 1179 -26.63 -29.87 -3.32
N TRP A 1180 -26.60 -28.53 -3.25
CA TRP A 1180 -25.36 -27.75 -3.12
C TRP A 1180 -24.64 -28.03 -1.79
N TYR A 1181 -25.39 -28.22 -0.70
CA TYR A 1181 -24.86 -28.63 0.60
C TYR A 1181 -24.26 -30.05 0.54
N GLN A 1182 -25.00 -31.02 0.00
CA GLN A 1182 -24.58 -32.42 -0.17
C GLN A 1182 -23.24 -32.54 -0.91
N VAL A 1183 -23.12 -31.93 -2.10
CA VAL A 1183 -21.88 -32.01 -2.89
C VAL A 1183 -20.69 -31.33 -2.20
N THR A 1184 -20.93 -30.51 -1.17
CA THR A 1184 -19.91 -29.76 -0.44
C THR A 1184 -19.47 -30.47 0.84
N TYR A 1185 -20.41 -30.97 1.63
CA TYR A 1185 -20.16 -31.52 2.97
C TYR A 1185 -20.21 -33.04 3.06
N HIS A 1186 -20.89 -33.74 2.13
CA HIS A 1186 -21.05 -35.19 2.23
C HIS A 1186 -19.69 -35.90 2.05
N PRO A 1187 -19.32 -36.87 2.91
CA PRO A 1187 -17.99 -37.50 2.92
C PRO A 1187 -17.53 -38.03 1.56
N GLU A 1188 -18.41 -38.67 0.79
CA GLU A 1188 -18.11 -39.19 -0.54
C GLU A 1188 -17.65 -38.08 -1.52
N TRP A 1189 -18.34 -36.94 -1.50
CA TRP A 1189 -18.04 -35.82 -2.40
C TRP A 1189 -16.82 -35.02 -1.93
N VAL A 1190 -16.58 -34.96 -0.62
CA VAL A 1190 -15.35 -34.40 -0.04
C VAL A 1190 -14.14 -35.20 -0.53
N GLN A 1191 -14.18 -36.54 -0.40
CA GLN A 1191 -13.12 -37.41 -0.90
C GLN A 1191 -12.88 -37.23 -2.40
N LYS A 1192 -13.96 -37.22 -3.20
CA LYS A 1192 -13.90 -36.96 -4.64
C LYS A 1192 -13.29 -35.60 -4.99
N THR A 1193 -13.50 -34.58 -4.15
CA THR A 1193 -12.90 -33.24 -4.34
C THR A 1193 -11.39 -33.29 -4.17
N LEU A 1194 -10.91 -34.01 -3.16
CA LEU A 1194 -9.47 -34.15 -2.86
C LEU A 1194 -8.73 -34.94 -3.94
N GLU A 1195 -9.37 -35.97 -4.52
CA GLU A 1195 -8.81 -36.74 -5.63
C GLU A 1195 -8.59 -35.90 -6.90
N PHE A 1196 -9.46 -34.92 -7.16
CA PHE A 1196 -9.37 -34.01 -8.30
C PHE A 1196 -8.29 -32.92 -8.16
N GLN A 1197 -7.71 -32.70 -6.98
CA GLN A 1197 -6.78 -31.59 -6.71
C GLN A 1197 -5.28 -31.90 -6.97
N LYS A 1198 -4.89 -33.13 -7.34
CA LYS A 1198 -3.46 -33.49 -7.58
C LYS A 1198 -2.98 -33.09 -8.99
N PRO A 1199 -1.89 -32.30 -9.10
CA PRO A 1199 -0.58 -32.94 -9.27
C PRO A 1199 0.62 -32.34 -8.47
N ASP A 1200 0.50 -31.19 -7.81
CA ASP A 1200 1.64 -30.53 -7.13
C ASP A 1200 1.34 -30.33 -5.63
N GLY A 1201 1.64 -31.34 -4.81
CA GLY A 1201 2.07 -31.30 -3.40
C GLY A 1201 1.50 -30.34 -2.34
N ASP A 1202 0.56 -29.43 -2.62
CA ASP A 1202 -0.08 -28.58 -1.61
C ASP A 1202 -1.09 -29.43 -0.81
N GLU A 1203 -1.08 -29.26 0.51
CA GLU A 1203 -2.01 -29.91 1.46
C GLU A 1203 -3.46 -29.80 0.94
N GLY A 1204 -4.17 -30.94 0.85
CA GLY A 1204 -5.51 -31.00 0.26
C GLY A 1204 -6.55 -30.28 1.13
N VAL A 1205 -6.78 -28.99 0.86
CA VAL A 1205 -7.76 -28.16 1.57
C VAL A 1205 -9.15 -28.28 0.93
N VAL A 1206 -10.15 -28.61 1.74
CA VAL A 1206 -11.55 -28.68 1.35
C VAL A 1206 -12.17 -27.27 1.43
N MET A 1207 -12.83 -26.83 0.34
CA MET A 1207 -13.53 -25.54 0.27
C MET A 1207 -15.03 -25.75 0.55
N LEU A 1208 -15.58 -24.99 1.50
CA LEU A 1208 -16.93 -25.14 2.05
C LEU A 1208 -17.85 -23.96 1.70
N SER A 1209 -17.31 -22.80 1.29
CA SER A 1209 -18.10 -21.59 1.01
C SER A 1209 -19.16 -21.72 -0.08
N PHE A 1210 -19.05 -22.71 -0.97
CA PHE A 1210 -19.98 -22.93 -2.09
C PHE A 1210 -21.43 -23.12 -1.64
N ALA A 1211 -21.67 -23.97 -0.63
CA ALA A 1211 -23.02 -24.26 -0.14
C ALA A 1211 -23.72 -22.99 0.39
N TRP A 1212 -22.95 -22.11 1.01
CA TRP A 1212 -23.44 -20.90 1.69
C TRP A 1212 -23.74 -19.72 0.76
N ILE A 1213 -23.62 -19.89 -0.56
CA ILE A 1213 -24.19 -18.96 -1.54
C ILE A 1213 -25.73 -18.94 -1.44
N ALA A 1214 -26.33 -20.07 -1.05
CA ALA A 1214 -27.77 -20.25 -0.82
C ALA A 1214 -28.12 -20.27 0.68
N ALA A 1215 -27.39 -19.50 1.51
CA ALA A 1215 -27.54 -19.51 2.97
C ALA A 1215 -28.97 -19.20 3.46
N ASP A 1216 -29.70 -18.35 2.75
CA ASP A 1216 -31.11 -18.03 2.98
C ASP A 1216 -32.01 -19.28 2.86
N TYR A 1217 -31.87 -20.05 1.77
CA TYR A 1217 -32.63 -21.29 1.61
C TYR A 1217 -32.18 -22.37 2.59
N LEU A 1218 -30.88 -22.56 2.83
CA LEU A 1218 -30.39 -23.53 3.83
C LEU A 1218 -30.91 -23.21 5.25
N ALA A 1219 -30.99 -21.93 5.61
CA ALA A 1219 -31.58 -21.50 6.87
C ALA A 1219 -33.07 -21.87 6.98
N ARG A 1220 -33.86 -21.73 5.91
CA ARG A 1220 -35.27 -22.16 5.89
C ARG A 1220 -35.41 -23.65 6.14
N ILE A 1221 -34.56 -24.46 5.50
CA ILE A 1221 -34.55 -25.93 5.67
C ILE A 1221 -34.28 -26.27 7.14
N LYS A 1222 -33.22 -25.69 7.71
CA LYS A 1222 -32.81 -25.95 9.09
C LYS A 1222 -33.88 -25.54 10.11
N VAL A 1223 -34.47 -24.35 9.95
CA VAL A 1223 -35.53 -23.84 10.82
C VAL A 1223 -36.78 -24.73 10.74
N ARG A 1224 -37.16 -25.22 9.55
CA ARG A 1224 -38.31 -26.13 9.39
C ARG A 1224 -38.08 -27.45 10.12
N HIS A 1225 -36.85 -27.97 10.13
CA HIS A 1225 -36.52 -29.25 10.77
C HIS A 1225 -36.39 -29.14 12.30
N GLN A 1226 -35.84 -28.03 12.82
CA GLN A 1226 -35.63 -27.86 14.28
C GLN A 1226 -36.90 -27.55 15.08
N GLY A 1227 -37.92 -26.96 14.46
CA GLY A 1227 -39.14 -26.52 15.15
C GLY A 1227 -38.92 -25.32 16.10
N THR A 1228 -40.00 -24.72 16.60
CA THR A 1228 -39.96 -23.49 17.43
C THR A 1228 -40.04 -23.75 18.95
N GLU A 1229 -40.16 -25.00 19.39
CA GLU A 1229 -40.63 -25.35 20.74
C GLU A 1229 -39.63 -25.08 21.88
N ASN A 1230 -38.35 -24.80 21.59
CA ASN A 1230 -37.28 -24.61 22.60
C ASN A 1230 -36.52 -23.26 22.49
N LEU A 1231 -37.03 -22.28 21.74
CA LEU A 1231 -36.31 -21.01 21.49
C LEU A 1231 -36.78 -19.87 22.38
N ASP A 1232 -35.83 -19.21 23.04
CA ASP A 1232 -36.07 -17.95 23.74
C ASP A 1232 -36.17 -16.79 22.73
N PHE A 1233 -37.39 -16.38 22.41
CA PHE A 1233 -37.67 -15.30 21.47
C PHE A 1233 -37.29 -13.90 21.98
N ALA A 1234 -36.88 -13.74 23.24
CA ALA A 1234 -36.32 -12.48 23.73
C ALA A 1234 -34.89 -12.23 23.20
N LYS A 1235 -34.19 -13.29 22.75
CA LYS A 1235 -32.82 -13.16 22.23
C LYS A 1235 -32.79 -12.66 20.79
N PRO A 1236 -31.94 -11.65 20.47
CA PRO A 1236 -31.80 -11.12 19.11
C PRO A 1236 -31.44 -12.18 18.05
N VAL A 1237 -30.61 -13.16 18.40
CA VAL A 1237 -30.20 -14.24 17.48
C VAL A 1237 -31.40 -15.07 16.98
N ASN A 1238 -32.44 -15.21 17.81
CA ASN A 1238 -33.64 -15.99 17.50
C ASN A 1238 -34.71 -15.17 16.76
N SER A 1239 -34.51 -13.86 16.57
CA SER A 1239 -35.47 -12.98 15.89
C SER A 1239 -35.74 -13.40 14.44
N LEU A 1240 -34.71 -13.90 13.75
CA LEU A 1240 -34.85 -14.41 12.39
C LEU A 1240 -35.63 -15.73 12.37
N VAL A 1241 -35.41 -16.64 13.33
CA VAL A 1241 -36.15 -17.91 13.40
C VAL A 1241 -37.63 -17.66 13.58
N ARG A 1242 -38.00 -16.73 14.47
CA ARG A 1242 -39.39 -16.29 14.63
C ARG A 1242 -39.96 -15.74 13.33
N TYR A 1243 -39.23 -14.81 12.70
CA TYR A 1243 -39.65 -14.19 11.45
C TYR A 1243 -39.89 -15.22 10.32
N LEU A 1244 -39.05 -16.25 10.25
CA LEU A 1244 -39.15 -17.35 9.29
C LEU A 1244 -40.28 -18.32 9.66
N ALA A 1245 -40.38 -18.77 10.90
CA ALA A 1245 -41.41 -19.69 11.35
C ALA A 1245 -42.83 -19.13 11.21
N ASP A 1246 -43.01 -17.81 11.37
CA ASP A 1246 -44.30 -17.14 11.16
C ASP A 1246 -44.71 -17.07 9.67
N ARG A 1247 -43.80 -17.30 8.72
CA ARG A 1247 -43.99 -17.04 7.27
C ARG A 1247 -43.74 -18.23 6.35
N ILE A 1248 -42.99 -19.24 6.79
CA ILE A 1248 -42.85 -20.57 6.15
C ILE A 1248 -44.07 -21.39 6.50
#